data_AF-A0A662KRA8-F1
#
_entry.id   AF-A0A662KRA8-F1
#
_cell.length_a   1.000
_cell.length_b   1.000
_cell.length_c   1.000
_cell.angle_alpha   90.00
_cell.angle_beta   90.00
_cell.angle_gamma   90.00
#
_symmetry.space_group_name_H-M   'P 1'
#
loop_
_entity.id
_entity.type
_entity.pdbx_description
1 polymer ?
#
loop_
_entity_poly.entity_id
_entity_poly.type
_entity_poly.pdbx_seq_one_letter_code
_entity_poly.pdbx_strand_id
1 'polypeptide(L)'
;MKKSKTLFVTFSLLFAAMGGIISSRDDKAIGAIVELYPTDDTTIRQNRPYSNYGDTEQLSVRNECGGYPPSQGDGWGWDILIKFDLSSIPPGCIIKYAKLKLYYCKWWDNNPAGRVLSLYRVVEDWDEDTVTWKTQPSYDNTVVATATVPSQKNKWMEWNVTADVINFLKGIYPNYGWRIRDEQDWCKNDIPITRFYSKEKGMYIPHLEIKIVPTSLQVNWTYPSSDFFERWMHYPYEVKLNVSAGALPDGERNFTFGLDYNFTAYNLLGEEIQPEWELNENTFCTLSNSSHNQTYNFGTILNTTIISNETKEWSFIISNRWNWIEPWSMKRILNIILSIATAYFGTLYYEELQELLAEKDFEGYAETISDFINAVWHLKYNYHGLGNSSSSPGSVDVWVSPVKPSLLVESLIAAHLASKATSSGFTALISPFVGWGIAAAFFAVQGAMWVVSEITYASSVDPDYNFTVLATPENVYLPIVENLTDNLARNVTMTAFDLLSFAEARKVSYARYLGAIESNSPKWAAIQLAATRYYGEMEKIFTEKLRMQLEGILEMLPSPTDDDVKAIKDMLATEGLPDIEVDILRQLGYTNQDINDLTDFYLDVNTSFYKNPSSILYLLENMTALIETSNNLLPPLLYDELIQTNIDVNPHIIDADNVPEYIDFYIEFDDISAIRGVSINSCKLNDIINPVYISETPGDHDGDSLPDILVRFNASDI
;
A
#
# COMPACT_ATOMS: atom_id res chain seq x y z
N MET A 1 7.33 -26.96 -51.47
CA MET A 1 6.66 -27.95 -52.33
C MET A 1 5.30 -28.30 -51.73
N LYS A 2 4.22 -28.17 -52.53
CA LYS A 2 2.87 -28.82 -52.47
C LYS A 2 2.29 -29.22 -51.09
N LYS A 3 1.27 -28.54 -50.55
CA LYS A 3 -0.21 -28.66 -50.79
C LYS A 3 -0.86 -30.00 -50.39
N SER A 4 -1.77 -29.95 -49.40
CA SER A 4 -3.18 -30.46 -49.38
C SER A 4 -3.74 -30.36 -47.94
N LYS A 5 -4.68 -29.45 -47.60
CA LYS A 5 -6.17 -29.58 -47.57
C LYS A 5 -6.70 -30.66 -46.60
N THR A 6 -7.76 -30.54 -45.79
CA THR A 6 -8.84 -29.57 -45.48
C THR A 6 -9.78 -30.23 -44.44
N LEU A 7 -10.29 -29.50 -43.43
CA LEU A 7 -11.69 -29.53 -42.90
C LEU A 7 -11.81 -28.48 -41.77
N PHE A 8 -12.33 -27.26 -41.95
CA PHE A 8 -13.73 -26.80 -41.99
C PHE A 8 -14.63 -27.27 -40.83
N VAL A 9 -14.85 -26.38 -39.83
CA VAL A 9 -16.19 -25.95 -39.41
C VAL A 9 -16.13 -24.46 -39.06
N THR A 10 -16.63 -23.62 -39.96
CA THR A 10 -17.14 -22.29 -39.67
C THR A 10 -18.65 -22.42 -39.41
N PHE A 11 -19.14 -21.77 -38.36
CA PHE A 11 -20.57 -21.45 -38.24
C PHE A 11 -20.70 -19.94 -38.10
N SER A 12 -21.31 -19.32 -39.10
CA SER A 12 -21.69 -17.90 -39.10
C SER A 12 -23.13 -17.76 -38.59
N LEU A 13 -23.35 -16.71 -37.79
CA LEU A 13 -24.54 -15.84 -37.65
C LEU A 13 -25.88 -16.32 -38.24
N LEU A 14 -26.97 -16.23 -37.45
CA LEU A 14 -28.06 -15.25 -37.66
C LEU A 14 -29.16 -15.28 -36.57
N PHE A 15 -29.43 -14.09 -36.00
CA PHE A 15 -30.71 -13.47 -35.57
C PHE A 15 -31.70 -14.19 -34.62
N ALA A 16 -32.01 -13.52 -33.49
CA ALA A 16 -33.30 -12.85 -33.30
C ALA A 16 -33.28 -11.88 -32.11
N ALA A 17 -33.81 -10.68 -32.33
CA ALA A 17 -33.97 -9.59 -31.38
C ALA A 17 -35.20 -9.80 -30.46
N MET A 18 -35.02 -9.50 -29.17
CA MET A 18 -36.02 -9.05 -28.17
C MET A 18 -35.21 -8.88 -26.88
N GLY A 19 -34.80 -7.68 -26.49
CA GLY A 19 -35.66 -6.67 -25.90
C GLY A 19 -35.09 -6.38 -24.52
N GLY A 20 -34.39 -5.26 -24.37
CA GLY A 20 -33.74 -4.90 -23.12
C GLY A 20 -32.74 -3.79 -23.30
N ILE A 21 -33.22 -2.62 -23.69
CA ILE A 21 -32.54 -1.37 -23.40
C ILE A 21 -32.29 -1.34 -21.88
N ILE A 22 -31.05 -1.56 -21.47
CA ILE A 22 -30.53 -1.06 -20.20
C ILE A 22 -29.48 -0.03 -20.65
N SER A 23 -29.85 1.15 -21.15
CA SER A 23 -30.20 2.29 -20.30
C SER A 23 -30.24 1.89 -18.83
N SER A 24 -29.07 1.72 -18.22
CA SER A 24 -28.99 1.93 -16.78
C SER A 24 -29.53 3.33 -16.55
N ARG A 25 -30.55 3.37 -15.71
CA ARG A 25 -31.45 4.49 -15.50
C ARG A 25 -30.79 5.48 -14.53
N ASP A 26 -29.54 5.84 -14.78
CA ASP A 26 -28.74 6.71 -13.89
C ASP A 26 -28.47 8.11 -14.47
N ASP A 27 -28.79 8.39 -15.74
CA ASP A 27 -28.65 9.74 -16.32
C ASP A 27 -29.99 10.47 -16.51
N LYS A 28 -30.86 10.35 -15.51
CA LYS A 28 -31.87 11.38 -15.23
C LYS A 28 -31.70 11.84 -13.79
N ALA A 29 -30.62 12.57 -13.55
CA ALA A 29 -30.57 13.59 -12.51
C ALA A 29 -31.62 14.69 -12.85
N ILE A 30 -32.90 14.33 -12.85
CA ILE A 30 -33.98 15.31 -12.77
C ILE A 30 -33.89 15.79 -11.34
N GLY A 31 -33.21 16.92 -11.12
CA GLY A 31 -33.17 17.52 -9.79
C GLY A 31 -34.58 17.63 -9.21
N ALA A 32 -34.76 17.37 -7.92
CA ALA A 32 -36.06 17.54 -7.28
C ALA A 32 -36.33 19.04 -7.05
N ILE A 33 -37.59 19.46 -7.20
CA ILE A 33 -38.05 20.77 -6.74
C ILE A 33 -38.71 20.55 -5.38
N VAL A 34 -38.22 21.25 -4.37
CA VAL A 34 -38.78 21.32 -3.02
C VAL A 34 -39.51 22.64 -2.89
N GLU A 35 -40.79 22.62 -2.52
CA GLU A 35 -41.59 23.81 -2.23
C GLU A 35 -41.87 23.85 -0.72
N LEU A 36 -41.51 24.96 -0.08
CA LEU A 36 -41.71 25.19 1.35
C LEU A 36 -42.64 26.39 1.56
N TYR A 37 -43.57 26.27 2.49
CA TYR A 37 -44.47 27.36 2.89
C TYR A 37 -43.93 28.06 4.14
N PRO A 38 -44.23 29.36 4.33
CA PRO A 38 -43.71 30.11 5.47
C PRO A 38 -44.22 29.51 6.78
N THR A 39 -43.33 29.43 7.77
CA THR A 39 -43.71 29.15 9.16
C THR A 39 -44.34 30.37 9.79
N ASP A 40 -43.83 31.56 9.45
CA ASP A 40 -44.18 32.85 10.01
C ASP A 40 -44.16 33.90 8.89
N ASP A 41 -45.19 34.74 8.78
CA ASP A 41 -45.23 35.93 7.94
C ASP A 41 -46.07 37.06 8.57
N THR A 42 -45.65 38.31 8.39
CA THR A 42 -46.44 39.44 8.92
C THR A 42 -46.07 40.76 8.26
N THR A 43 -46.92 41.77 8.45
CA THR A 43 -46.62 43.16 8.10
C THR A 43 -46.36 43.98 9.37
N ILE A 44 -45.19 44.60 9.48
CA ILE A 44 -44.93 45.59 10.51
C ILE A 44 -45.17 47.01 9.97
N ARG A 45 -45.80 47.88 10.78
CA ARG A 45 -46.26 49.21 10.33
C ARG A 45 -45.74 50.33 11.20
N GLN A 46 -44.92 51.21 10.65
CA GLN A 46 -44.36 52.36 11.36
C GLN A 46 -45.41 53.34 11.87
N ASN A 47 -46.50 53.52 11.10
CA ASN A 47 -47.61 54.39 11.48
C ASN A 47 -48.61 53.72 12.45
N ARG A 48 -48.38 52.48 12.85
CA ARG A 48 -49.15 51.77 13.87
C ARG A 48 -48.20 50.89 14.69
N PRO A 49 -47.28 51.52 15.45
CA PRO A 49 -46.06 50.84 15.85
C PRO A 49 -46.24 49.73 16.89
N TYR A 50 -47.38 49.70 17.58
CA TYR A 50 -47.72 48.72 18.62
C TYR A 50 -48.73 47.67 18.17
N SER A 51 -49.15 47.67 16.91
CA SER A 51 -50.11 46.70 16.38
C SER A 51 -49.37 45.51 15.76
N ASN A 52 -49.82 44.30 16.10
CA ASN A 52 -49.46 43.06 15.41
C ASN A 52 -50.42 42.82 14.23
N TYR A 53 -49.95 42.12 13.20
CA TYR A 53 -50.71 41.79 11.99
C TYR A 53 -50.45 40.36 11.49
N GLY A 54 -49.99 39.45 12.36
CA GLY A 54 -49.66 38.07 12.00
C GLY A 54 -50.85 37.26 11.49
N ASP A 55 -52.08 37.60 11.91
CA ASP A 55 -53.31 36.90 11.52
C ASP A 55 -53.99 37.45 10.25
N THR A 56 -53.34 38.38 9.53
CA THR A 56 -53.98 39.09 8.42
C THR A 56 -53.74 38.39 7.09
N GLU A 57 -54.80 38.20 6.30
CA GLU A 57 -54.73 37.56 4.95
C GLU A 57 -53.85 38.29 3.90
N GLN A 58 -53.24 39.42 4.23
CA GLN A 58 -52.50 40.27 3.30
C GLN A 58 -51.23 40.85 3.90
N LEU A 59 -50.11 40.57 3.24
CA LEU A 59 -48.84 41.22 3.49
C LEU A 59 -48.74 42.52 2.69
N SER A 60 -48.24 43.60 3.29
CA SER A 60 -48.19 44.91 2.63
C SER A 60 -46.84 45.60 2.82
N VAL A 61 -46.35 46.24 1.76
CA VAL A 61 -45.10 47.01 1.79
C VAL A 61 -45.29 48.40 1.18
N ARG A 62 -44.65 49.41 1.79
CA ARG A 62 -44.58 50.79 1.28
C ARG A 62 -43.42 51.56 1.96
N ASN A 63 -42.93 52.61 1.31
CA ASN A 63 -41.82 53.40 1.82
C ASN A 63 -42.17 54.28 3.03
N GLU A 64 -41.14 54.80 3.70
CA GLU A 64 -41.25 55.58 4.93
C GLU A 64 -41.54 57.07 4.73
N CYS A 65 -41.06 57.67 3.64
CA CYS A 65 -41.30 59.08 3.32
C CYS A 65 -42.73 59.29 2.80
N GLY A 66 -43.44 60.26 3.39
CA GLY A 66 -44.79 60.66 3.00
C GLY A 66 -44.98 62.17 2.99
N GLY A 67 -46.11 62.64 2.43
CA GLY A 67 -46.40 64.08 2.28
C GLY A 67 -46.76 64.84 3.56
N TYR A 68 -47.17 64.13 4.62
CA TYR A 68 -47.49 64.67 5.95
C TYR A 68 -47.08 63.69 7.04
N PRO A 69 -46.83 64.12 8.30
CA PRO A 69 -46.61 63.19 9.40
C PRO A 69 -47.85 62.30 9.64
N PRO A 70 -47.68 61.02 9.99
CA PRO A 70 -48.81 60.14 10.26
C PRO A 70 -49.55 60.55 11.53
N SER A 71 -50.85 60.26 11.56
CA SER A 71 -51.69 60.54 12.74
C SER A 71 -51.35 59.65 13.95
N GLN A 72 -50.60 58.56 13.72
CA GLN A 72 -50.08 57.63 14.71
C GLN A 72 -48.70 57.15 14.23
N GLY A 73 -47.72 57.00 15.13
CA GLY A 73 -46.36 56.55 14.83
C GLY A 73 -45.42 57.62 14.25
N ASP A 74 -44.21 57.21 13.87
CA ASP A 74 -43.08 58.11 13.58
C ASP A 74 -42.67 58.13 12.09
N GLY A 75 -43.48 57.55 11.21
CA GLY A 75 -43.25 57.47 9.76
C GLY A 75 -44.24 56.55 9.05
N TRP A 76 -44.14 56.42 7.73
CA TRP A 76 -45.12 55.66 6.95
C TRP A 76 -44.69 54.24 6.60
N GLY A 77 -43.46 53.81 6.90
CA GLY A 77 -42.90 52.56 6.38
C GLY A 77 -43.71 51.33 6.79
N TRP A 78 -44.06 50.49 5.81
CA TRP A 78 -44.60 49.15 6.06
C TRP A 78 -43.66 48.14 5.43
N ASP A 79 -43.26 47.15 6.20
CA ASP A 79 -42.35 46.10 5.76
C ASP A 79 -42.94 44.73 6.07
N ILE A 80 -42.53 43.74 5.28
CA ILE A 80 -42.93 42.35 5.44
C ILE A 80 -41.81 41.60 6.14
N LEU A 81 -42.14 40.76 7.12
CA LEU A 81 -41.24 39.74 7.66
C LEU A 81 -41.76 38.37 7.23
N ILE A 82 -40.87 37.45 6.85
CA ILE A 82 -41.25 36.11 6.41
C ILE A 82 -40.14 35.09 6.71
N LYS A 83 -40.48 33.93 7.28
CA LYS A 83 -39.56 32.87 7.72
C LYS A 83 -40.04 31.49 7.27
N PHE A 84 -39.10 30.58 7.03
CA PHE A 84 -39.34 29.23 6.52
C PHE A 84 -38.54 28.20 7.31
N ASP A 85 -39.09 27.01 7.52
CA ASP A 85 -38.33 25.85 7.99
C ASP A 85 -37.65 25.14 6.81
N LEU A 86 -36.33 24.96 6.88
CA LEU A 86 -35.52 24.30 5.85
C LEU A 86 -35.16 22.84 6.21
N SER A 87 -35.65 22.32 7.34
CA SER A 87 -35.29 21.01 7.88
C SER A 87 -35.61 19.82 6.95
N SER A 88 -36.55 19.99 6.02
CA SER A 88 -36.92 18.95 5.06
C SER A 88 -35.98 18.84 3.86
N ILE A 89 -34.98 19.72 3.73
CA ILE A 89 -33.98 19.65 2.67
C ILE A 89 -32.90 18.64 3.08
N PRO A 90 -32.65 17.58 2.29
CA PRO A 90 -31.64 16.59 2.64
C PRO A 90 -30.23 17.23 2.75
N PRO A 91 -29.48 16.95 3.83
CA PRO A 91 -28.12 17.44 3.97
C PRO A 91 -27.22 16.88 2.85
N GLY A 92 -26.30 17.69 2.32
CA GLY A 92 -25.34 17.29 1.27
C GLY A 92 -25.83 17.43 -0.18
N CYS A 93 -27.06 17.90 -0.40
CA CYS A 93 -27.57 18.21 -1.73
C CYS A 93 -26.88 19.45 -2.33
N ILE A 94 -26.74 19.47 -3.66
CA ILE A 94 -26.32 20.68 -4.38
C ILE A 94 -27.57 21.52 -4.67
N ILE A 95 -27.67 22.70 -4.05
CA ILE A 95 -28.70 23.70 -4.37
C ILE A 95 -28.36 24.34 -5.71
N LYS A 96 -29.17 24.09 -6.74
CA LYS A 96 -29.03 24.73 -8.07
C LYS A 96 -29.62 26.14 -8.09
N TYR A 97 -30.76 26.34 -7.43
CA TYR A 97 -31.34 27.66 -7.16
C TYR A 97 -32.33 27.60 -6.00
N ALA A 98 -32.60 28.75 -5.37
CA ALA A 98 -33.71 28.98 -4.46
C ALA A 98 -34.39 30.33 -4.76
N LYS A 99 -35.72 30.35 -4.79
CA LYS A 99 -36.53 31.52 -5.12
C LYS A 99 -37.65 31.72 -4.09
N LEU A 100 -37.67 32.89 -3.44
CA LEU A 100 -38.80 33.33 -2.63
C LEU A 100 -39.88 33.91 -3.55
N LYS A 101 -41.12 33.44 -3.42
CA LYS A 101 -42.25 33.84 -4.27
C LYS A 101 -43.41 34.37 -3.45
N LEU A 102 -43.82 35.61 -3.71
CA LEU A 102 -45.03 36.21 -3.11
C LEU A 102 -46.01 36.63 -4.21
N TYR A 103 -47.31 36.42 -3.99
CA TYR A 103 -48.33 36.70 -5.01
C TYR A 103 -48.87 38.14 -4.90
N TYR A 104 -48.46 39.01 -5.82
CA TYR A 104 -48.93 40.40 -5.88
C TYR A 104 -50.41 40.44 -6.26
N CYS A 105 -51.28 40.69 -5.28
CA CYS A 105 -52.72 40.52 -5.41
C CYS A 105 -53.47 41.85 -5.60
N LYS A 106 -52.97 42.93 -4.98
CA LYS A 106 -53.65 44.22 -4.93
C LYS A 106 -52.66 45.34 -4.63
N TRP A 107 -53.05 46.57 -4.92
CA TRP A 107 -52.39 47.77 -4.43
C TRP A 107 -53.40 48.77 -3.87
N TRP A 108 -52.91 49.76 -3.12
CA TRP A 108 -53.72 50.84 -2.57
C TRP A 108 -52.99 52.19 -2.70
N ASP A 109 -53.75 53.29 -2.54
CA ASP A 109 -53.36 54.70 -2.62
C ASP A 109 -52.89 55.13 -4.02
N ASN A 110 -51.80 54.58 -4.53
CA ASN A 110 -51.30 54.87 -5.87
C ASN A 110 -50.62 53.64 -6.50
N ASN A 111 -50.45 53.67 -7.82
CA ASN A 111 -49.94 52.53 -8.58
C ASN A 111 -48.46 52.26 -8.24
N PRO A 112 -48.13 51.09 -7.63
CA PRO A 112 -46.75 50.77 -7.26
C PRO A 112 -45.93 50.20 -8.43
N ALA A 113 -46.49 50.08 -9.64
CA ALA A 113 -45.77 49.54 -10.79
C ALA A 113 -44.42 50.25 -11.02
N GLY A 114 -43.36 49.45 -11.19
CA GLY A 114 -42.00 49.96 -11.40
C GLY A 114 -41.21 50.23 -10.11
N ARG A 115 -41.84 50.17 -8.94
CA ARG A 115 -41.12 50.25 -7.65
C ARG A 115 -40.29 49.00 -7.41
N VAL A 116 -39.13 49.17 -6.80
CA VAL A 116 -38.19 48.08 -6.48
C VAL A 116 -38.33 47.73 -5.00
N LEU A 117 -38.60 46.46 -4.71
CA LEU A 117 -38.70 45.95 -3.36
C LEU A 117 -37.43 45.18 -3.00
N SER A 118 -36.71 45.66 -1.99
CA SER A 118 -35.46 45.10 -1.49
C SER A 118 -35.72 44.04 -0.43
N LEU A 119 -35.04 42.91 -0.53
CA LEU A 119 -35.05 41.82 0.44
C LEU A 119 -33.77 41.89 1.29
N TYR A 120 -33.93 41.79 2.60
CA TYR A 120 -32.85 41.82 3.59
C TYR A 120 -32.92 40.59 4.49
N ARG A 121 -31.77 40.09 4.96
CA ARG A 121 -31.70 38.94 5.86
C ARG A 121 -31.96 39.38 7.31
N VAL A 122 -32.88 38.71 7.99
CA VAL A 122 -33.16 38.95 9.42
C VAL A 122 -32.07 38.27 10.25
N VAL A 123 -31.56 38.93 11.30
CA VAL A 123 -30.43 38.43 12.12
C VAL A 123 -30.81 38.14 13.58
N GLU A 124 -32.07 38.34 13.93
CA GLU A 124 -32.63 38.10 15.25
C GLU A 124 -33.95 37.33 15.11
N ASP A 125 -34.23 36.41 16.03
CA ASP A 125 -35.48 35.65 15.97
C ASP A 125 -36.70 36.52 16.26
N TRP A 126 -37.87 36.10 15.77
CA TRP A 126 -39.12 36.81 15.95
C TRP A 126 -40.32 35.86 15.94
N ASP A 127 -41.39 36.29 16.61
CA ASP A 127 -42.63 35.55 16.74
C ASP A 127 -43.75 36.33 16.03
N GLU A 128 -44.38 35.67 15.05
CA GLU A 128 -45.46 36.22 14.24
C GLU A 128 -46.62 36.78 15.06
N ASP A 129 -46.95 36.17 16.19
CA ASP A 129 -48.13 36.51 17.00
C ASP A 129 -47.92 37.78 17.84
N THR A 130 -46.66 38.18 18.04
CA THR A 130 -46.30 39.25 18.98
C THR A 130 -45.44 40.36 18.38
N VAL A 131 -44.80 40.12 17.24
CA VAL A 131 -43.94 41.13 16.61
C VAL A 131 -44.75 42.34 16.15
N THR A 132 -44.17 43.52 16.36
CA THR A 132 -44.74 44.81 15.96
C THR A 132 -43.64 45.65 15.33
N TRP A 133 -43.96 46.82 14.79
CA TRP A 133 -42.89 47.73 14.36
C TRP A 133 -41.96 48.13 15.51
N LYS A 134 -42.49 48.27 16.74
CA LYS A 134 -41.67 48.65 17.89
C LYS A 134 -40.76 47.52 18.38
N THR A 135 -41.19 46.27 18.21
CA THR A 135 -40.48 45.05 18.61
C THR A 135 -39.89 44.28 17.42
N GLN A 136 -39.71 44.95 16.28
CA GLN A 136 -39.20 44.33 15.06
C GLN A 136 -37.78 43.76 15.26
N PRO A 137 -37.45 42.61 14.65
CA PRO A 137 -36.11 42.05 14.75
C PRO A 137 -35.08 42.90 13.99
N SER A 138 -33.84 42.81 14.43
CA SER A 138 -32.69 43.37 13.71
C SER A 138 -32.48 42.64 12.36
N TYR A 139 -31.97 43.35 11.35
CA TYR A 139 -31.68 42.79 10.02
C TYR A 139 -30.34 43.32 9.48
N ASP A 140 -29.74 42.58 8.55
CA ASP A 140 -28.51 42.97 7.85
C ASP A 140 -28.82 44.03 6.79
N ASN A 141 -28.10 45.15 6.78
CA ASN A 141 -28.31 46.23 5.82
C ASN A 141 -27.79 45.93 4.41
N THR A 142 -27.26 44.73 4.17
CA THR A 142 -26.87 44.26 2.84
C THR A 142 -28.09 43.70 2.10
N VAL A 143 -28.40 44.27 0.93
CA VAL A 143 -29.49 43.78 0.06
C VAL A 143 -29.16 42.37 -0.44
N VAL A 144 -30.04 41.42 -0.13
CA VAL A 144 -29.94 40.01 -0.59
C VAL A 144 -30.40 39.88 -2.03
N ALA A 145 -31.55 40.45 -2.34
CA ALA A 145 -32.20 40.38 -3.64
C ALA A 145 -33.20 41.53 -3.82
N THR A 146 -33.58 41.82 -5.06
CA THR A 146 -34.62 42.80 -5.37
C THR A 146 -35.65 42.23 -6.36
N ALA A 147 -36.87 42.75 -6.30
CA ALA A 147 -37.90 42.47 -7.29
C ALA A 147 -38.69 43.73 -7.62
N THR A 148 -38.97 43.94 -8.91
CA THR A 148 -39.73 45.10 -9.39
C THR A 148 -41.21 44.78 -9.46
N VAL A 149 -42.05 45.64 -8.88
CA VAL A 149 -43.50 45.48 -8.90
C VAL A 149 -44.03 45.58 -10.34
N PRO A 150 -44.73 44.56 -10.85
CA PRO A 150 -45.19 44.54 -12.24
C PRO A 150 -46.36 45.49 -12.47
N SER A 151 -46.58 45.87 -13.73
CA SER A 151 -47.67 46.77 -14.15
C SER A 151 -49.08 46.19 -13.94
N GLN A 152 -49.20 44.88 -13.82
CA GLN A 152 -50.46 44.17 -13.58
C GLN A 152 -50.38 43.37 -12.28
N LYS A 153 -51.43 43.48 -11.46
CA LYS A 153 -51.69 42.59 -10.33
C LYS A 153 -52.00 41.16 -10.78
N ASN A 154 -52.12 40.24 -9.82
CA ASN A 154 -52.36 38.81 -9.99
C ASN A 154 -51.15 38.06 -10.58
N LYS A 155 -49.94 38.39 -10.10
CA LYS A 155 -48.68 37.77 -10.56
C LYS A 155 -47.79 37.42 -9.38
N TRP A 156 -47.01 36.35 -9.52
CA TRP A 156 -45.92 36.06 -8.60
C TRP A 156 -44.77 37.05 -8.81
N MET A 157 -44.27 37.59 -7.71
CA MET A 157 -42.98 38.28 -7.64
C MET A 157 -41.96 37.32 -7.05
N GLU A 158 -40.74 37.33 -7.58
CA GLU A 158 -39.68 36.37 -7.23
C GLU A 158 -38.43 37.13 -6.76
N TRP A 159 -37.83 36.66 -5.67
CA TRP A 159 -36.51 37.10 -5.19
C TRP A 159 -35.55 35.90 -5.20
N ASN A 160 -34.34 36.08 -5.75
CA ASN A 160 -33.32 35.02 -5.77
C ASN A 160 -32.60 34.97 -4.41
N VAL A 161 -32.89 33.93 -3.62
CA VAL A 161 -32.34 33.76 -2.27
C VAL A 161 -31.37 32.56 -2.20
N THR A 162 -30.82 32.14 -3.34
CA THR A 162 -29.95 30.95 -3.44
C THR A 162 -28.77 31.00 -2.47
N ALA A 163 -28.08 32.14 -2.39
CA ALA A 163 -26.91 32.30 -1.52
C ALA A 163 -27.29 32.19 -0.03
N ASP A 164 -28.37 32.85 0.39
CA ASP A 164 -28.85 32.81 1.77
C ASP A 164 -29.28 31.39 2.16
N VAL A 165 -30.06 30.69 1.32
CA VAL A 165 -30.48 29.31 1.60
C VAL A 165 -29.28 28.38 1.74
N ILE A 166 -28.24 28.52 0.89
CA ILE A 166 -27.00 27.76 1.03
C ILE A 166 -26.31 28.06 2.37
N ASN A 167 -26.24 29.34 2.76
CA ASN A 167 -25.57 29.75 4.00
C ASN A 167 -26.35 29.34 5.25
N PHE A 168 -27.68 29.32 5.20
CA PHE A 168 -28.53 28.78 6.25
C PHE A 168 -28.31 27.28 6.44
N LEU A 169 -28.31 26.50 5.35
CA LEU A 169 -28.09 25.05 5.41
C LEU A 169 -26.67 24.67 5.86
N LYS A 170 -25.67 25.53 5.58
CA LYS A 170 -24.29 25.36 6.07
C LYS A 170 -24.08 25.84 7.51
N GLY A 171 -25.08 26.43 8.15
CA GLY A 171 -24.95 27.01 9.49
C GLY A 171 -24.04 28.24 9.56
N ILE A 172 -23.69 28.84 8.42
CA ILE A 172 -22.89 30.09 8.35
C ILE A 172 -23.71 31.24 8.96
N TYR A 173 -25.02 31.25 8.69
CA TYR A 173 -25.98 32.18 9.30
C TYR A 173 -27.14 31.41 9.91
N PRO A 174 -27.64 31.80 11.10
CA PRO A 174 -28.93 31.33 11.58
C PRO A 174 -30.07 31.72 10.61
N ASN A 175 -31.09 30.87 10.50
CA ASN A 175 -32.25 31.12 9.64
C ASN A 175 -33.39 31.81 10.43
N TYR A 176 -33.46 33.14 10.34
CA TYR A 176 -34.59 33.93 10.86
C TYR A 176 -35.48 34.52 9.77
N GLY A 177 -35.28 34.08 8.52
CA GLY A 177 -36.02 34.56 7.37
C GLY A 177 -35.55 35.92 6.85
N TRP A 178 -36.48 36.63 6.21
CA TRP A 178 -36.19 37.85 5.45
C TRP A 178 -37.17 38.99 5.75
N ARG A 179 -36.70 40.21 5.52
CA ARG A 179 -37.49 41.45 5.52
C ARG A 179 -37.60 41.99 4.11
N ILE A 180 -38.80 42.32 3.64
CA ILE A 180 -39.02 43.02 2.37
C ILE A 180 -39.39 44.47 2.64
N ARG A 181 -38.64 45.38 2.03
CA ARG A 181 -38.82 46.83 2.15
C ARG A 181 -39.01 47.50 0.81
N ASP A 182 -39.68 48.63 0.84
CA ASP A 182 -39.74 49.58 -0.27
C ASP A 182 -38.98 50.84 0.15
N GLU A 183 -37.84 51.10 -0.48
CA GLU A 183 -36.94 52.19 -0.09
C GLU A 183 -37.01 53.37 -1.05
N GLN A 184 -37.85 53.28 -2.08
CA GLN A 184 -37.97 54.35 -3.04
C GLN A 184 -38.82 55.47 -2.46
N ASP A 185 -38.25 56.64 -2.24
CA ASP A 185 -39.00 57.72 -1.62
C ASP A 185 -40.24 58.16 -2.41
N TRP A 186 -41.35 58.28 -1.69
CA TRP A 186 -42.61 58.85 -2.17
C TRP A 186 -43.09 59.94 -1.20
N CYS A 187 -42.33 61.02 -1.10
CA CYS A 187 -42.58 62.16 -0.22
C CYS A 187 -43.79 63.03 -0.65
N LYS A 188 -44.92 62.39 -0.98
CA LYS A 188 -46.20 62.97 -1.40
C LYS A 188 -47.33 62.28 -0.66
N ASN A 189 -48.55 62.78 -0.84
CA ASN A 189 -49.75 62.05 -0.46
C ASN A 189 -49.88 60.78 -1.32
N ASP A 190 -50.71 59.84 -0.86
CA ASP A 190 -51.05 58.62 -1.57
C ASP A 190 -49.82 57.74 -1.87
N ILE A 191 -49.10 57.36 -0.82
CA ILE A 191 -47.91 56.50 -0.91
C ILE A 191 -48.33 55.13 -1.49
N PRO A 192 -47.78 54.69 -2.64
CA PRO A 192 -48.12 53.41 -3.23
C PRO A 192 -47.96 52.25 -2.24
N ILE A 193 -49.00 51.46 -2.04
CA ILE A 193 -48.96 50.25 -1.19
C ILE A 193 -49.02 49.03 -2.09
N THR A 194 -48.01 48.17 -2.01
CA THR A 194 -48.02 46.87 -2.70
C THR A 194 -48.53 45.80 -1.74
N ARG A 195 -49.53 45.00 -2.15
CA ARG A 195 -50.07 43.91 -1.32
C ARG A 195 -49.86 42.54 -1.94
N PHE A 196 -49.48 41.62 -1.08
CA PHE A 196 -49.35 40.20 -1.34
C PHE A 196 -50.34 39.42 -0.48
N TYR A 197 -50.64 38.18 -0.85
CA TYR A 197 -51.32 37.26 0.07
C TYR A 197 -50.34 36.75 1.13
N SER A 198 -50.84 36.57 2.35
CA SER A 198 -50.15 35.89 3.44
C SER A 198 -50.49 34.39 3.45
N LYS A 199 -49.93 33.63 4.39
CA LYS A 199 -50.27 32.22 4.61
C LYS A 199 -51.71 31.99 5.07
N GLU A 200 -52.31 32.93 5.81
CA GLU A 200 -53.70 32.87 6.31
C GLU A 200 -54.72 32.89 5.15
N LYS A 201 -54.32 33.37 3.97
CA LYS A 201 -55.23 33.45 2.82
C LYS A 201 -55.70 32.08 2.33
N GLY A 202 -54.90 31.03 2.52
CA GLY A 202 -55.20 29.66 2.09
C GLY A 202 -55.12 29.42 0.57
N MET A 203 -54.81 30.44 -0.24
CA MET A 203 -54.61 30.33 -1.69
C MET A 203 -53.53 31.30 -2.16
N TYR A 204 -52.74 30.88 -3.15
CA TYR A 204 -51.57 31.63 -3.62
C TYR A 204 -50.64 32.06 -2.46
N ILE A 205 -50.44 31.13 -1.53
CA ILE A 205 -49.62 31.28 -0.33
C ILE A 205 -48.15 31.55 -0.73
N PRO A 206 -47.46 32.52 -0.11
CA PRO A 206 -46.02 32.69 -0.30
C PRO A 206 -45.27 31.37 -0.18
N HIS A 207 -44.25 31.13 -0.99
CA HIS A 207 -43.46 29.90 -0.89
C HIS A 207 -42.01 30.10 -1.31
N LEU A 208 -41.16 29.21 -0.83
CA LEU A 208 -39.77 29.08 -1.22
C LEU A 208 -39.63 27.87 -2.14
N GLU A 209 -39.25 28.12 -3.39
CA GLU A 209 -39.01 27.09 -4.42
C GLU A 209 -37.51 26.80 -4.52
N ILE A 210 -37.09 25.56 -4.29
CA ILE A 210 -35.68 25.16 -4.24
C ILE A 210 -35.43 23.99 -5.18
N LYS A 211 -34.44 24.12 -6.08
CA LYS A 211 -33.99 23.03 -6.95
C LYS A 211 -32.75 22.37 -6.38
N ILE A 212 -32.84 21.09 -6.06
CA ILE A 212 -31.71 20.27 -5.56
C ILE A 212 -31.26 19.25 -6.60
N VAL A 213 -29.97 18.88 -6.56
CA VAL A 213 -29.40 17.78 -7.33
C VAL A 213 -28.67 16.83 -6.36
N PRO A 214 -28.98 15.50 -6.38
CA PRO A 214 -28.24 14.50 -5.62
C PRO A 214 -26.76 14.47 -6.03
N THR A 215 -25.88 14.12 -5.11
CA THR A 215 -24.47 13.86 -5.41
C THR A 215 -24.27 12.41 -5.84
N SER A 216 -23.33 12.18 -6.77
CA SER A 216 -22.93 10.83 -7.13
C SER A 216 -22.09 10.20 -6.03
N LEU A 217 -22.11 8.86 -5.94
CA LEU A 217 -21.09 8.12 -5.19
C LEU A 217 -19.71 8.46 -5.76
N GLN A 218 -18.76 8.73 -4.87
CA GLN A 218 -17.35 8.80 -5.21
C GLN A 218 -16.68 7.51 -4.75
N VAL A 219 -16.00 6.84 -5.67
CA VAL A 219 -15.31 5.56 -5.43
C VAL A 219 -13.85 5.77 -5.77
N ASN A 220 -13.00 5.71 -4.76
CA ASN A 220 -11.58 5.95 -4.89
C ASN A 220 -10.81 4.72 -4.42
N TRP A 221 -9.97 4.20 -5.29
CA TRP A 221 -9.02 3.15 -4.95
C TRP A 221 -7.65 3.77 -4.70
N THR A 222 -6.98 3.30 -3.65
CA THR A 222 -5.57 3.58 -3.39
C THR A 222 -4.80 2.30 -3.56
N TYR A 223 -3.93 2.27 -4.55
CA TYR A 223 -3.02 1.15 -4.82
C TYR A 223 -1.64 1.44 -4.24
N PRO A 224 -0.90 0.40 -3.83
CA PRO A 224 0.50 0.53 -3.44
C PRO A 224 1.34 1.06 -4.61
N SER A 225 2.45 1.76 -4.30
CA SER A 225 3.41 2.18 -5.32
C SER A 225 4.06 0.96 -5.98
N SER A 226 4.52 1.13 -7.22
CA SER A 226 5.19 0.09 -8.00
C SER A 226 6.72 0.16 -7.89
N ASP A 227 7.27 0.89 -6.92
CA ASP A 227 8.72 1.05 -6.82
C ASP A 227 9.38 -0.28 -6.39
N PHE A 228 10.47 -0.61 -7.10
CA PHE A 228 11.20 -1.89 -7.04
C PHE A 228 11.50 -2.40 -5.61
N PHE A 229 11.68 -1.48 -4.65
CA PHE A 229 12.07 -1.82 -3.27
C PHE A 229 10.92 -1.84 -2.25
N GLU A 230 9.70 -1.48 -2.64
CA GLU A 230 8.62 -1.33 -1.66
C GLU A 230 7.90 -2.64 -1.30
N ARG A 231 7.97 -3.66 -2.16
CA ARG A 231 7.12 -4.85 -2.05
C ARG A 231 7.86 -6.15 -2.36
N TRP A 232 8.00 -6.96 -1.33
CA TRP A 232 8.66 -8.26 -1.42
C TRP A 232 7.66 -9.40 -1.33
N MET A 233 8.03 -10.51 -1.97
CA MET A 233 7.40 -11.80 -1.77
C MET A 233 7.19 -12.09 -0.27
N HIS A 234 6.05 -12.71 0.08
CA HIS A 234 5.63 -12.99 1.45
C HIS A 234 5.27 -11.76 2.31
N TYR A 235 5.60 -10.54 1.90
CA TYR A 235 5.18 -9.34 2.62
C TYR A 235 3.74 -8.97 2.26
N PRO A 236 2.84 -8.84 3.26
CA PRO A 236 1.51 -8.33 3.01
C PRO A 236 1.56 -6.86 2.61
N TYR A 237 0.66 -6.45 1.74
CA TYR A 237 0.41 -5.03 1.45
C TYR A 237 -1.06 -4.72 1.33
N GLU A 238 -1.37 -3.44 1.43
CA GLU A 238 -2.74 -2.96 1.50
C GLU A 238 -3.15 -2.27 0.20
N VAL A 239 -4.35 -2.63 -0.28
CA VAL A 239 -5.12 -1.86 -1.26
C VAL A 239 -6.34 -1.31 -0.54
N LYS A 240 -6.57 0.01 -0.64
CA LYS A 240 -7.69 0.68 0.04
C LYS A 240 -8.80 1.03 -0.95
N LEU A 241 -10.03 0.82 -0.51
CA LEU A 241 -11.23 1.29 -1.19
C LEU A 241 -11.95 2.30 -0.29
N ASN A 242 -12.05 3.54 -0.77
CA ASN A 242 -12.79 4.61 -0.14
C ASN A 242 -14.03 4.94 -0.94
N VAL A 243 -15.20 4.88 -0.29
CA VAL A 243 -16.48 5.17 -0.91
C VAL A 243 -17.19 6.23 -0.10
N SER A 244 -17.41 7.39 -0.72
CA SER A 244 -18.09 8.52 -0.12
C SER A 244 -19.40 8.80 -0.86
N ALA A 245 -20.48 8.90 -0.10
CA ALA A 245 -21.77 9.36 -0.60
C ALA A 245 -22.08 10.73 -0.01
N GLY A 246 -22.51 11.68 -0.85
CA GLY A 246 -23.20 12.88 -0.36
C GLY A 246 -24.70 12.61 -0.17
N ALA A 247 -25.56 13.53 -0.56
CA ALA A 247 -27.01 13.31 -0.53
C ALA A 247 -27.48 12.31 -1.60
N LEU A 248 -28.08 11.22 -1.13
CA LEU A 248 -28.72 10.20 -1.95
C LEU A 248 -30.24 10.42 -2.02
N PRO A 249 -30.92 10.07 -3.13
CA PRO A 249 -32.35 10.30 -3.31
C PRO A 249 -33.25 9.65 -2.25
N ASP A 250 -32.92 8.42 -1.82
CA ASP A 250 -33.72 7.63 -0.89
C ASP A 250 -33.05 7.52 0.51
N GLY A 251 -32.04 8.36 0.78
CA GLY A 251 -31.29 8.33 2.03
C GLY A 251 -30.21 7.23 2.12
N GLU A 252 -30.32 6.19 1.30
CA GLU A 252 -29.38 5.07 1.23
C GLU A 252 -29.23 4.50 -0.18
N ARG A 253 -28.19 3.71 -0.41
CA ARG A 253 -27.96 2.97 -1.65
C ARG A 253 -27.19 1.67 -1.38
N ASN A 254 -27.61 0.58 -2.04
CA ASN A 254 -26.84 -0.66 -2.05
C ASN A 254 -25.57 -0.47 -2.88
N PHE A 255 -24.44 -0.88 -2.30
CA PHE A 255 -23.14 -0.83 -2.91
C PHE A 255 -22.49 -2.21 -2.89
N THR A 256 -22.03 -2.65 -4.05
CA THR A 256 -21.34 -3.93 -4.22
C THR A 256 -19.89 -3.69 -4.61
N PHE A 257 -19.00 -4.49 -4.04
CA PHE A 257 -17.57 -4.32 -4.22
C PHE A 257 -16.86 -5.66 -4.12
N GLY A 258 -15.62 -5.70 -4.57
CA GLY A 258 -14.76 -6.87 -4.51
C GLY A 258 -13.45 -6.55 -5.21
N LEU A 259 -12.48 -7.44 -5.06
CA LEU A 259 -11.16 -7.29 -5.66
C LEU A 259 -10.84 -8.56 -6.42
N ASP A 260 -10.39 -8.41 -7.65
CA ASP A 260 -9.89 -9.50 -8.47
C ASP A 260 -8.53 -9.11 -9.08
N TYR A 261 -7.78 -10.12 -9.51
CA TYR A 261 -6.42 -9.93 -10.01
C TYR A 261 -6.07 -10.88 -11.16
N ASN A 262 -5.06 -10.47 -11.91
CA ASN A 262 -4.24 -11.36 -12.74
C ASN A 262 -2.77 -11.00 -12.51
N PHE A 263 -1.84 -11.84 -12.95
CA PHE A 263 -0.42 -11.57 -12.82
C PHE A 263 0.35 -11.98 -14.08
N THR A 264 1.55 -11.43 -14.22
CA THR A 264 2.54 -11.79 -15.26
C THR A 264 3.90 -11.96 -14.60
N ALA A 265 4.65 -12.98 -15.01
CA ALA A 265 5.96 -13.31 -14.47
C ALA A 265 7.09 -12.75 -15.34
N TYR A 266 8.15 -12.29 -14.68
CA TYR A 266 9.29 -11.65 -15.33
C TYR A 266 10.62 -12.18 -14.79
N ASN A 267 11.61 -12.27 -15.67
CA ASN A 267 12.99 -12.44 -15.26
C ASN A 267 13.57 -11.11 -14.74
N LEU A 268 14.84 -11.10 -14.31
CA LEU A 268 15.46 -9.89 -13.76
C LEU A 268 15.66 -8.78 -14.81
N LEU A 269 15.80 -9.16 -16.08
CA LEU A 269 15.94 -8.23 -17.20
C LEU A 269 14.60 -7.55 -17.58
N GLY A 270 13.52 -7.83 -16.84
CA GLY A 270 12.18 -7.33 -17.11
C GLY A 270 11.51 -7.99 -18.33
N GLU A 271 12.05 -9.11 -18.80
CA GLU A 271 11.46 -9.89 -19.89
C GLU A 271 10.40 -10.83 -19.33
N GLU A 272 9.25 -10.88 -20.01
CA GLU A 272 8.18 -11.81 -19.64
C GLU A 272 8.64 -13.25 -19.87
N ILE A 273 8.50 -14.08 -18.83
CA ILE A 273 8.85 -15.50 -18.89
C ILE A 273 7.66 -16.36 -18.49
N GLN A 274 7.62 -17.57 -19.05
CA GLN A 274 6.65 -18.60 -18.71
C GLN A 274 7.42 -19.79 -18.15
N PRO A 275 7.54 -19.92 -16.82
CA PRO A 275 8.32 -20.99 -16.20
C PRO A 275 7.73 -22.37 -16.53
N GLU A 276 8.61 -23.37 -16.69
CA GLU A 276 8.20 -24.76 -16.97
C GLU A 276 7.75 -25.51 -15.70
N TRP A 277 7.95 -24.91 -14.52
CA TRP A 277 7.47 -25.43 -13.24
C TRP A 277 6.22 -24.68 -12.78
N GLU A 278 5.44 -25.32 -11.91
CA GLU A 278 4.26 -24.72 -11.31
C GLU A 278 4.68 -23.61 -10.34
N LEU A 279 4.23 -22.38 -10.64
CA LEU A 279 4.16 -21.32 -9.66
C LEU A 279 3.06 -21.74 -8.67
N ASN A 280 3.43 -22.26 -7.49
CA ASN A 280 2.46 -22.60 -6.43
C ASN A 280 1.80 -21.34 -5.87
N GLU A 281 0.94 -20.70 -6.67
CA GLU A 281 0.31 -19.43 -6.35
C GLU A 281 -0.72 -19.61 -5.24
N ASN A 282 -0.28 -19.35 -4.01
CA ASN A 282 -1.17 -19.21 -2.86
C ASN A 282 -1.29 -17.73 -2.53
N THR A 283 -1.55 -16.89 -3.53
CA THR A 283 -1.85 -15.48 -3.32
C THR A 283 -3.28 -15.38 -2.77
N PHE A 284 -3.42 -14.83 -1.56
CA PHE A 284 -4.71 -14.70 -0.89
C PHE A 284 -4.93 -13.27 -0.40
N CYS A 285 -6.20 -12.92 -0.24
CA CYS A 285 -6.62 -11.61 0.24
C CYS A 285 -7.38 -11.75 1.55
N THR A 286 -7.01 -10.95 2.54
CA THR A 286 -7.79 -10.77 3.76
C THR A 286 -8.40 -9.39 3.75
N LEU A 287 -9.73 -9.32 3.85
CA LEU A 287 -10.42 -8.06 4.05
C LEU A 287 -10.39 -7.75 5.55
N SER A 288 -9.82 -6.62 5.91
CA SER A 288 -9.87 -6.07 7.25
C SER A 288 -10.78 -4.84 7.27
N ASN A 289 -11.66 -4.75 8.27
CA ASN A 289 -12.35 -3.50 8.63
C ASN A 289 -12.12 -3.18 10.11
N SER A 290 -12.64 -2.03 10.57
CA SER A 290 -12.46 -1.55 11.96
C SER A 290 -12.99 -2.49 13.05
N SER A 291 -13.68 -3.58 12.71
CA SER A 291 -14.35 -4.48 13.65
C SER A 291 -13.97 -5.95 13.50
N HIS A 292 -13.57 -6.42 12.31
CA HIS A 292 -13.34 -7.83 11.99
C HIS A 292 -12.37 -8.00 10.81
N ASN A 293 -11.54 -9.04 10.87
CA ASN A 293 -10.73 -9.54 9.75
C ASN A 293 -11.33 -10.84 9.22
N GLN A 294 -11.56 -10.92 7.92
CA GLN A 294 -12.06 -12.13 7.28
C GLN A 294 -11.33 -12.36 5.96
N THR A 295 -10.84 -13.59 5.77
CA THR A 295 -10.18 -13.99 4.53
C THR A 295 -11.23 -14.27 3.45
N TYR A 296 -11.01 -13.71 2.26
CA TYR A 296 -11.87 -13.88 1.10
C TYR A 296 -11.03 -14.30 -0.10
N ASN A 297 -11.59 -15.16 -0.95
CA ASN A 297 -10.96 -15.44 -2.23
C ASN A 297 -11.14 -14.22 -3.15
N PHE A 298 -10.11 -13.92 -3.94
CA PHE A 298 -10.24 -12.98 -5.04
C PHE A 298 -11.40 -13.38 -5.97
N GLY A 299 -12.05 -12.39 -6.59
CA GLY A 299 -13.29 -12.60 -7.36
C GLY A 299 -14.58 -12.60 -6.52
N THR A 300 -14.49 -12.60 -5.18
CA THR A 300 -15.67 -12.55 -4.31
C THR A 300 -16.34 -11.17 -4.35
N ILE A 301 -17.64 -11.13 -4.60
CA ILE A 301 -18.46 -9.90 -4.54
C ILE A 301 -19.14 -9.80 -3.17
N LEU A 302 -18.89 -8.67 -2.51
CA LEU A 302 -19.44 -8.29 -1.21
C LEU A 302 -20.49 -7.20 -1.39
N ASN A 303 -21.43 -7.14 -0.44
CA ASN A 303 -22.56 -6.20 -0.47
C ASN A 303 -22.61 -5.39 0.83
N THR A 304 -22.92 -4.12 0.71
CA THR A 304 -23.15 -3.23 1.85
C THR A 304 -24.18 -2.15 1.47
N THR A 305 -24.67 -1.42 2.46
CA THR A 305 -25.52 -0.25 2.25
C THR A 305 -24.72 0.99 2.64
N ILE A 306 -24.69 2.01 1.78
CA ILE A 306 -24.11 3.33 2.04
C ILE A 306 -25.25 4.31 2.28
N ILE A 307 -25.18 5.06 3.37
CA ILE A 307 -26.19 6.08 3.69
C ILE A 307 -25.72 7.48 3.26
N SER A 308 -26.64 8.44 3.16
CA SER A 308 -26.31 9.81 2.78
C SER A 308 -25.29 10.45 3.72
N ASN A 309 -24.30 11.13 3.15
CA ASN A 309 -23.21 11.81 3.87
C ASN A 309 -22.29 10.87 4.68
N GLU A 310 -22.21 9.59 4.28
CA GLU A 310 -21.30 8.60 4.85
C GLU A 310 -20.05 8.42 3.98
N THR A 311 -18.92 8.15 4.63
CA THR A 311 -17.72 7.57 4.00
C THR A 311 -17.45 6.23 4.66
N LYS A 312 -17.23 5.19 3.84
CA LYS A 312 -16.72 3.89 4.29
C LYS A 312 -15.39 3.58 3.63
N GLU A 313 -14.48 3.03 4.43
CA GLU A 313 -13.17 2.55 4.02
C GLU A 313 -13.12 1.02 4.16
N TRP A 314 -12.52 0.35 3.17
CA TRP A 314 -12.14 -1.05 3.24
C TRP A 314 -10.67 -1.22 2.91
N SER A 315 -10.04 -2.12 3.66
CA SER A 315 -8.64 -2.48 3.50
C SER A 315 -8.53 -3.93 3.04
N PHE A 316 -7.97 -4.12 1.85
CA PHE A 316 -7.63 -5.43 1.31
C PHE A 316 -6.16 -5.69 1.59
N ILE A 317 -5.89 -6.57 2.56
CA ILE A 317 -4.54 -7.05 2.87
C ILE A 317 -4.23 -8.22 1.95
N ILE A 318 -3.25 -8.03 1.06
CA ILE A 318 -2.88 -8.98 0.02
C ILE A 318 -1.53 -9.57 0.38
N SER A 319 -1.48 -10.91 0.45
CA SER A 319 -0.26 -11.67 0.68
C SER A 319 0.04 -12.53 -0.53
N ASN A 320 1.28 -12.50 -1.00
CA ASN A 320 1.70 -13.20 -2.23
C ASN A 320 2.69 -14.32 -1.89
N ARG A 321 2.45 -15.51 -2.45
CA ARG A 321 3.29 -16.71 -2.29
C ARG A 321 3.38 -17.43 -3.63
N TRP A 322 4.60 -17.74 -4.08
CA TRP A 322 4.86 -18.42 -5.35
C TRP A 322 6.19 -19.18 -5.33
N ASN A 323 6.43 -20.11 -6.26
CA ASN A 323 7.74 -20.74 -6.39
C ASN A 323 8.58 -19.96 -7.39
N TRP A 324 9.52 -19.15 -6.91
CA TRP A 324 10.30 -18.27 -7.77
C TRP A 324 11.45 -18.98 -8.51
N ILE A 325 11.81 -20.19 -8.10
CA ILE A 325 12.78 -21.07 -8.76
C ILE A 325 12.22 -22.48 -8.93
N GLU A 326 12.76 -23.19 -9.92
CA GLU A 326 12.49 -24.61 -10.15
C GLU A 326 12.83 -25.48 -8.92
N PRO A 327 12.13 -26.60 -8.65
CA PRO A 327 12.47 -27.49 -7.53
C PRO A 327 13.92 -28.01 -7.56
N TRP A 328 14.47 -28.24 -6.37
CA TRP A 328 15.81 -28.81 -6.21
C TRP A 328 15.89 -30.23 -6.80
N SER A 329 16.98 -30.51 -7.52
CA SER A 329 17.39 -31.87 -7.86
C SER A 329 18.91 -31.91 -8.04
N MET A 330 19.53 -33.04 -7.72
CA MET A 330 20.99 -33.19 -7.84
C MET A 330 21.47 -32.88 -9.26
N LYS A 331 20.80 -33.44 -10.27
CA LYS A 331 21.11 -33.20 -11.69
C LYS A 331 21.10 -31.72 -12.07
N ARG A 332 20.08 -30.97 -11.63
CA ARG A 332 19.97 -29.53 -11.90
C ARG A 332 21.14 -28.77 -11.29
N ILE A 333 21.44 -29.02 -10.01
CA ILE A 333 22.53 -28.35 -9.31
C ILE A 333 23.88 -28.68 -9.95
N LEU A 334 24.12 -29.94 -10.31
CA LEU A 334 25.34 -30.37 -11.02
C LEU A 334 25.48 -29.69 -12.39
N ASN A 335 24.39 -29.52 -13.14
CA ASN A 335 24.42 -28.77 -14.40
C ASN A 335 24.80 -27.29 -14.19
N ILE A 336 24.28 -26.65 -13.14
CA ILE A 336 24.65 -25.27 -12.78
C ILE A 336 26.14 -25.20 -12.43
N ILE A 337 26.63 -26.12 -11.59
CA ILE A 337 28.06 -26.19 -11.25
C ILE A 337 28.91 -26.38 -12.50
N LEU A 338 28.48 -27.24 -13.43
CA LEU A 338 29.18 -27.46 -14.70
C LEU A 338 29.25 -26.17 -15.54
N SER A 339 28.15 -25.42 -15.64
CA SER A 339 28.12 -24.12 -16.32
C SER A 339 29.11 -23.14 -15.68
N ILE A 340 29.09 -22.99 -14.34
CA ILE A 340 30.01 -22.13 -13.60
C ILE A 340 31.47 -22.58 -13.80
N ALA A 341 31.73 -23.88 -13.78
CA ALA A 341 33.08 -24.44 -13.94
C ALA A 341 33.62 -24.31 -15.38
N THR A 342 32.75 -24.27 -16.39
CA THR A 342 33.12 -24.22 -17.82
C THR A 342 33.24 -22.79 -18.37
N ALA A 343 32.60 -21.80 -17.77
CA ALA A 343 32.61 -20.38 -18.18
C ALA A 343 33.98 -19.65 -18.03
N TYR A 344 35.07 -20.37 -17.75
CA TYR A 344 36.45 -19.90 -17.52
C TYR A 344 36.63 -19.05 -16.24
N PHE A 345 37.34 -19.66 -15.28
CA PHE A 345 37.67 -19.18 -13.93
C PHE A 345 36.48 -19.08 -12.97
N GLY A 346 35.86 -20.21 -12.61
CA GLY A 346 34.84 -20.29 -11.56
C GLY A 346 35.27 -19.82 -10.14
N THR A 347 36.39 -19.10 -9.99
CA THR A 347 36.73 -18.25 -8.84
C THR A 347 36.25 -16.81 -9.05
N LEU A 348 36.34 -16.28 -10.27
CA LEU A 348 35.96 -14.90 -10.63
C LEU A 348 34.49 -14.62 -10.32
N TYR A 349 33.60 -15.54 -10.67
CA TYR A 349 32.16 -15.39 -10.38
C TYR A 349 31.88 -15.30 -8.88
N TYR A 350 32.58 -16.05 -8.03
CA TYR A 350 32.33 -15.96 -6.58
C TYR A 350 32.95 -14.72 -5.96
N GLU A 351 34.12 -14.28 -6.44
CA GLU A 351 34.74 -12.99 -6.08
C GLU A 351 33.83 -11.81 -6.47
N GLU A 352 33.31 -11.81 -7.70
CA GLU A 352 32.36 -10.81 -8.20
C GLU A 352 31.06 -10.82 -7.40
N LEU A 353 30.47 -12.01 -7.18
CA LEU A 353 29.28 -12.17 -6.35
C LEU A 353 29.50 -11.72 -4.90
N GLN A 354 30.71 -11.90 -4.35
CA GLN A 354 31.08 -11.38 -3.03
C GLN A 354 31.21 -9.87 -3.01
N GLU A 355 31.87 -9.28 -4.01
CA GLU A 355 32.05 -7.83 -4.15
C GLU A 355 30.68 -7.15 -4.27
N LEU A 356 29.83 -7.64 -5.17
CA LEU A 356 28.45 -7.17 -5.34
C LEU A 356 27.64 -7.25 -4.03
N LEU A 357 27.77 -8.34 -3.27
CA LEU A 357 27.12 -8.45 -1.97
C LEU A 357 27.69 -7.52 -0.90
N ALA A 358 29.00 -7.31 -0.88
CA ALA A 358 29.68 -6.41 0.05
C ALA A 358 29.27 -4.95 -0.21
N GLU A 359 29.14 -4.59 -1.49
CA GLU A 359 28.65 -3.29 -1.95
C GLU A 359 27.13 -3.15 -1.84
N LYS A 360 26.43 -4.25 -1.53
CA LYS A 360 24.95 -4.34 -1.53
C LYS A 360 24.33 -4.04 -2.90
N ASP A 361 25.06 -4.29 -3.97
CA ASP A 361 24.58 -4.26 -5.34
C ASP A 361 23.79 -5.55 -5.64
N PHE A 362 22.54 -5.58 -5.20
CA PHE A 362 21.67 -6.74 -5.38
C PHE A 362 21.20 -6.92 -6.82
N GLU A 363 21.19 -5.85 -7.61
CA GLU A 363 20.80 -5.88 -9.02
C GLU A 363 21.89 -6.57 -9.84
N GLY A 364 23.14 -6.10 -9.71
CA GLY A 364 24.29 -6.76 -10.32
C GLY A 364 24.44 -8.21 -9.84
N TYR A 365 24.26 -8.46 -8.54
CA TYR A 365 24.30 -9.82 -7.98
C TYR A 365 23.28 -10.76 -8.62
N ALA A 366 22.04 -10.32 -8.75
CA ALA A 366 20.99 -11.12 -9.36
C ALA A 366 21.19 -11.27 -10.88
N GLU A 367 21.77 -10.28 -11.55
CA GLU A 367 22.09 -10.32 -12.99
C GLU A 367 23.10 -11.42 -13.26
N THR A 368 24.22 -11.42 -12.52
CA THR A 368 25.25 -12.46 -12.60
C THR A 368 24.67 -13.86 -12.34
N ILE A 369 23.76 -14.00 -11.37
CA ILE A 369 23.12 -15.30 -11.07
C ILE A 369 22.17 -15.76 -12.18
N SER A 370 21.49 -14.83 -12.83
CA SER A 370 20.49 -15.14 -13.87
C SER A 370 21.10 -15.83 -15.09
N ASP A 371 22.41 -15.66 -15.33
CA ASP A 371 23.13 -16.34 -16.42
C ASP A 371 23.13 -17.87 -16.31
N PHE A 372 23.02 -18.39 -15.09
CA PHE A 372 23.08 -19.84 -14.83
C PHE A 372 21.91 -20.37 -14.00
N ILE A 373 20.95 -19.51 -13.62
CA ILE A 373 19.74 -19.91 -12.91
C ILE A 373 18.50 -19.43 -13.66
N ASN A 374 17.67 -20.39 -14.08
CA ASN A 374 16.32 -20.09 -14.54
C ASN A 374 15.43 -19.77 -13.32
N ALA A 375 14.97 -18.51 -13.21
CA ALA A 375 14.22 -17.99 -12.07
C ALA A 375 13.23 -16.88 -12.49
N VAL A 376 12.14 -16.78 -11.73
CA VAL A 376 11.17 -15.66 -11.76
C VAL A 376 11.56 -14.67 -10.66
N TRP A 377 11.93 -13.45 -11.04
CA TRP A 377 12.47 -12.47 -10.11
C TRP A 377 11.40 -11.48 -9.61
N HIS A 378 10.37 -11.23 -10.42
CA HIS A 378 9.19 -10.50 -9.98
C HIS A 378 7.91 -10.90 -10.70
N LEU A 379 6.79 -10.67 -10.01
CA LEU A 379 5.45 -10.81 -10.54
C LEU A 379 4.77 -9.44 -10.56
N LYS A 380 4.19 -9.06 -11.69
CA LYS A 380 3.34 -7.88 -11.79
C LYS A 380 1.88 -8.29 -11.65
N TYR A 381 1.25 -7.89 -10.56
CA TYR A 381 -0.18 -8.12 -10.32
C TYR A 381 -0.99 -6.93 -10.84
N ASN A 382 -2.00 -7.18 -11.66
CA ASN A 382 -2.97 -6.17 -12.07
C ASN A 382 -4.28 -6.40 -11.32
N TYR A 383 -4.66 -5.43 -10.50
CA TYR A 383 -5.88 -5.44 -9.71
C TYR A 383 -7.00 -4.69 -10.40
N HIS A 384 -8.21 -5.17 -10.19
CA HIS A 384 -9.42 -4.47 -10.62
C HIS A 384 -10.53 -4.64 -9.59
N GLY A 385 -11.27 -3.54 -9.36
CA GLY A 385 -12.48 -3.59 -8.55
C GLY A 385 -13.58 -4.42 -9.21
N LEU A 386 -14.49 -4.94 -8.40
CA LEU A 386 -15.69 -5.68 -8.84
C LEU A 386 -16.98 -4.96 -8.45
N GLY A 387 -18.10 -5.41 -9.01
CA GLY A 387 -19.42 -4.85 -8.70
C GLY A 387 -19.53 -3.38 -9.12
N ASN A 388 -20.03 -2.54 -8.22
CA ASN A 388 -20.14 -1.09 -8.45
C ASN A 388 -18.78 -0.36 -8.37
N SER A 389 -17.69 -1.06 -8.02
CA SER A 389 -16.36 -0.49 -7.82
C SER A 389 -15.38 -0.70 -8.99
N SER A 390 -15.87 -1.18 -10.15
CA SER A 390 -15.04 -1.74 -11.22
C SER A 390 -14.25 -0.77 -12.11
N SER A 391 -14.30 0.54 -11.87
CA SER A 391 -13.77 1.55 -12.80
C SER A 391 -12.34 2.00 -12.53
N SER A 392 -11.63 1.39 -11.58
CA SER A 392 -10.22 1.74 -11.28
C SER A 392 -9.36 0.49 -11.33
N PRO A 393 -8.49 0.33 -12.33
CA PRO A 393 -7.44 -0.67 -12.30
C PRO A 393 -6.21 -0.12 -11.58
N GLY A 394 -5.47 -1.00 -10.92
CA GLY A 394 -4.16 -0.71 -10.33
C GLY A 394 -3.20 -1.85 -10.60
N SER A 395 -1.91 -1.62 -10.40
CA SER A 395 -0.92 -2.69 -10.47
C SER A 395 0.11 -2.56 -9.37
N VAL A 396 0.70 -3.67 -8.97
CA VAL A 396 1.84 -3.71 -8.07
C VAL A 396 2.84 -4.73 -8.57
N ASP A 397 4.12 -4.39 -8.44
CA ASP A 397 5.22 -5.29 -8.68
C ASP A 397 5.64 -5.92 -7.35
N VAL A 398 5.76 -7.24 -7.32
CA VAL A 398 6.19 -7.98 -6.14
C VAL A 398 7.46 -8.74 -6.46
N TRP A 399 8.54 -8.39 -5.77
CA TRP A 399 9.89 -8.86 -6.05
C TRP A 399 10.33 -9.98 -5.11
N VAL A 400 11.20 -10.86 -5.59
CA VAL A 400 11.92 -11.79 -4.72
C VAL A 400 12.82 -10.99 -3.78
N SER A 401 12.73 -11.26 -2.48
CA SER A 401 13.59 -10.60 -1.49
C SER A 401 15.07 -10.90 -1.77
N PRO A 402 15.99 -9.92 -1.71
CA PRO A 402 17.43 -10.12 -1.96
C PRO A 402 18.11 -11.18 -1.06
N VAL A 403 17.48 -11.55 0.06
CA VAL A 403 17.96 -12.65 0.92
C VAL A 403 17.80 -14.02 0.26
N LYS A 404 16.76 -14.23 -0.53
CA LYS A 404 16.48 -15.54 -1.15
C LYS A 404 17.55 -15.91 -2.20
N PRO A 405 17.97 -15.01 -3.11
CA PRO A 405 19.07 -15.25 -4.03
C PRO A 405 20.40 -15.50 -3.31
N SER A 406 20.69 -14.80 -2.20
CA SER A 406 21.93 -15.04 -1.46
C SER A 406 21.97 -16.43 -0.82
N LEU A 407 20.84 -16.92 -0.28
CA LEU A 407 20.71 -18.31 0.15
C LEU A 407 20.86 -19.29 -1.02
N LEU A 408 20.28 -18.99 -2.18
CA LEU A 408 20.44 -19.84 -3.37
C LEU A 408 21.92 -19.97 -3.78
N VAL A 409 22.69 -18.88 -3.77
CA VAL A 409 24.13 -18.96 -4.05
C VAL A 409 24.88 -19.71 -2.95
N GLU A 410 24.52 -19.52 -1.68
CA GLU A 410 25.12 -20.30 -0.58
C GLU A 410 24.89 -21.80 -0.78
N SER A 411 23.69 -22.20 -1.22
CA SER A 411 23.39 -23.57 -1.63
C SER A 411 24.29 -24.06 -2.77
N LEU A 412 24.55 -23.21 -3.78
CA LEU A 412 25.43 -23.55 -4.91
C LEU A 412 26.91 -23.66 -4.48
N ILE A 413 27.38 -22.81 -3.56
CA ILE A 413 28.72 -22.92 -2.99
C ILE A 413 28.86 -24.22 -2.19
N ALA A 414 27.89 -24.56 -1.36
CA ALA A 414 27.88 -25.81 -0.62
C ALA A 414 27.92 -27.02 -1.57
N ALA A 415 27.15 -27.00 -2.65
CA ALA A 415 27.19 -28.05 -3.67
C ALA A 415 28.54 -28.11 -4.40
N HIS A 416 29.13 -26.96 -4.75
CA HIS A 416 30.45 -26.93 -5.39
C HIS A 416 31.54 -27.43 -4.44
N LEU A 417 31.46 -27.08 -3.16
CA LEU A 417 32.32 -27.57 -2.10
C LEU A 417 32.20 -29.09 -1.96
N ALA A 418 30.97 -29.62 -1.94
CA ALA A 418 30.71 -31.06 -1.96
C ALA A 418 31.35 -31.72 -3.19
N SER A 419 31.20 -31.10 -4.36
CA SER A 419 31.77 -31.62 -5.60
C SER A 419 33.30 -31.64 -5.58
N LYS A 420 33.94 -30.64 -4.96
CA LYS A 420 35.40 -30.57 -4.80
C LYS A 420 35.92 -31.53 -3.73
N ALA A 421 35.18 -31.71 -2.64
CA ALA A 421 35.49 -32.69 -1.61
C ALA A 421 35.55 -34.10 -2.21
N THR A 422 34.55 -34.47 -3.03
CA THR A 422 34.54 -35.76 -3.76
C THR A 422 35.79 -35.96 -4.62
N SER A 423 36.16 -34.98 -5.47
CA SER A 423 37.36 -35.10 -6.30
C SER A 423 38.67 -35.16 -5.50
N SER A 424 38.70 -34.51 -4.33
CA SER A 424 39.83 -34.58 -3.39
C SER A 424 39.88 -35.94 -2.69
N GLY A 425 38.72 -36.54 -2.40
CA GLY A 425 38.57 -37.91 -1.93
C GLY A 425 39.12 -38.94 -2.92
N PHE A 426 38.80 -38.82 -4.21
CA PHE A 426 39.40 -39.67 -5.26
C PHE A 426 40.93 -39.53 -5.31
N THR A 427 41.43 -38.31 -5.22
CA THR A 427 42.88 -38.03 -5.18
C THR A 427 43.53 -38.68 -3.95
N ALA A 428 42.89 -38.59 -2.78
CA ALA A 428 43.38 -39.21 -1.55
C ALA A 428 43.39 -40.75 -1.65
N LEU A 429 42.39 -41.36 -2.30
CA LEU A 429 42.32 -42.81 -2.50
C LEU A 429 43.47 -43.36 -3.34
N ILE A 430 43.81 -42.67 -4.43
CA ILE A 430 44.87 -43.12 -5.33
C ILE A 430 46.28 -42.67 -4.87
N SER A 431 46.36 -41.77 -3.89
CA SER A 431 47.63 -41.29 -3.34
C SER A 431 48.24 -42.29 -2.35
N PRO A 432 49.45 -42.82 -2.63
CA PRO A 432 50.04 -43.93 -1.88
C PRO A 432 50.43 -43.60 -0.43
N PHE A 433 50.52 -42.32 -0.05
CA PHE A 433 50.96 -41.87 1.28
C PHE A 433 49.87 -41.20 2.13
N VAL A 434 48.66 -41.03 1.59
CA VAL A 434 47.53 -40.36 2.26
C VAL A 434 46.51 -41.40 2.72
N GLY A 435 46.07 -42.25 1.80
CA GLY A 435 45.29 -43.44 2.11
C GLY A 435 43.82 -43.21 2.42
N TRP A 436 43.15 -44.34 2.70
CA TRP A 436 41.69 -44.45 2.76
C TRP A 436 41.01 -43.58 3.84
N GLY A 437 41.65 -43.35 4.99
CA GLY A 437 41.04 -42.58 6.09
C GLY A 437 40.77 -41.13 5.71
N ILE A 438 41.69 -40.48 5.00
CA ILE A 438 41.53 -39.10 4.54
C ILE A 438 40.51 -39.03 3.39
N ALA A 439 40.49 -40.01 2.48
CA ALA A 439 39.46 -40.10 1.46
C ALA A 439 38.05 -40.19 2.06
N ALA A 440 37.86 -41.05 3.07
CA ALA A 440 36.60 -41.17 3.78
C ALA A 440 36.17 -39.87 4.47
N ALA A 441 37.11 -39.09 5.02
CA ALA A 441 36.80 -37.76 5.57
C ALA A 441 36.33 -36.78 4.50
N PHE A 442 36.95 -36.77 3.31
CA PHE A 442 36.48 -35.96 2.18
C PHE A 442 35.09 -36.38 1.69
N PHE A 443 34.79 -37.68 1.62
CA PHE A 443 33.44 -38.16 1.26
C PHE A 443 32.39 -37.82 2.33
N ALA A 444 32.79 -37.74 3.60
CA ALA A 444 31.90 -37.28 4.65
C ALA A 444 31.65 -35.76 4.59
N VAL A 445 32.68 -34.97 4.27
CA VAL A 445 32.53 -33.52 3.96
C VAL A 445 31.58 -33.34 2.77
N GLN A 446 31.75 -34.13 1.71
CA GLN A 446 30.83 -34.15 0.57
C GLN A 446 29.39 -34.39 1.00
N GLY A 447 29.14 -35.48 1.74
CA GLY A 447 27.79 -35.82 2.19
C GLY A 447 27.16 -34.69 3.01
N ALA A 448 27.91 -34.14 3.96
CA ALA A 448 27.44 -33.01 4.76
C ALA A 448 27.08 -31.80 3.88
N MET A 449 27.95 -31.43 2.93
CA MET A 449 27.76 -30.24 2.11
C MET A 449 26.67 -30.39 1.04
N TRP A 450 26.39 -31.61 0.55
CA TRP A 450 25.21 -31.86 -0.28
C TRP A 450 23.91 -31.63 0.50
N VAL A 451 23.85 -32.09 1.76
CA VAL A 451 22.67 -31.83 2.60
C VAL A 451 22.55 -30.34 2.92
N VAL A 452 23.67 -29.66 3.23
CA VAL A 452 23.66 -28.19 3.42
C VAL A 452 23.16 -27.47 2.16
N SER A 453 23.55 -27.92 0.97
CA SER A 453 23.03 -27.37 -0.29
C SER A 453 21.51 -27.51 -0.37
N GLU A 454 20.98 -28.71 -0.17
CA GLU A 454 19.55 -29.01 -0.27
C GLU A 454 18.70 -28.21 0.71
N ILE A 455 19.05 -28.22 2.00
CA ILE A 455 18.28 -27.50 3.04
C ILE A 455 18.36 -25.97 2.85
N THR A 456 19.49 -25.47 2.35
CA THR A 456 19.66 -24.06 2.03
C THR A 456 18.83 -23.66 0.83
N TYR A 457 18.78 -24.52 -0.19
CA TYR A 457 17.94 -24.31 -1.36
C TYR A 457 16.46 -24.25 -0.96
N ALA A 458 15.98 -25.20 -0.16
CA ALA A 458 14.60 -25.21 0.34
C ALA A 458 14.26 -23.92 1.10
N SER A 459 15.21 -23.42 1.91
CA SER A 459 15.05 -22.17 2.67
C SER A 459 15.03 -20.91 1.82
N SER A 460 15.51 -20.99 0.57
CA SER A 460 15.41 -19.86 -0.38
C SER A 460 13.99 -19.73 -0.95
N VAL A 461 13.13 -20.74 -0.80
CA VAL A 461 11.79 -20.77 -1.41
C VAL A 461 10.69 -20.64 -0.38
N ASP A 462 10.68 -21.50 0.66
CA ASP A 462 9.48 -21.72 1.47
C ASP A 462 9.59 -21.26 2.94
N PRO A 463 8.53 -20.62 3.48
CA PRO A 463 8.38 -20.35 4.91
C PRO A 463 7.93 -21.60 5.69
N ASP A 464 8.30 -21.69 6.97
CA ASP A 464 7.82 -22.70 7.92
C ASP A 464 6.85 -22.07 8.93
N TYR A 465 5.58 -22.51 8.92
CA TYR A 465 4.55 -22.00 9.83
C TYR A 465 4.62 -22.58 11.26
N ASN A 466 5.52 -23.52 11.53
CA ASN A 466 5.77 -24.04 12.87
C ASN A 466 6.70 -23.12 13.69
N PHE A 467 6.51 -21.81 13.56
CA PHE A 467 7.41 -20.79 14.10
C PHE A 467 7.36 -20.62 15.63
N THR A 468 6.47 -21.36 16.31
CA THR A 468 6.40 -21.37 17.78
C THR A 468 7.35 -22.39 18.42
N VAL A 469 8.06 -23.16 17.59
CA VAL A 469 9.06 -24.15 18.01
C VAL A 469 10.44 -23.64 17.58
N LEU A 470 11.39 -23.60 18.51
CA LEU A 470 12.79 -23.28 18.17
C LEU A 470 13.42 -24.46 17.42
N ALA A 471 14.19 -24.17 16.38
CA ALA A 471 15.05 -25.19 15.79
C ALA A 471 16.14 -25.56 16.81
N THR A 472 16.60 -26.80 16.78
CA THR A 472 17.70 -27.27 17.62
C THR A 472 18.70 -28.01 16.76
N PRO A 473 20.01 -27.76 16.90
CA PRO A 473 21.04 -28.53 16.21
C PRO A 473 20.91 -30.02 16.55
N GLU A 474 20.84 -30.88 15.54
CA GLU A 474 20.76 -32.33 15.70
C GLU A 474 22.11 -33.00 15.45
N ASN A 475 22.45 -34.01 16.26
CA ASN A 475 23.70 -34.73 16.06
C ASN A 475 23.57 -35.67 14.85
N VAL A 476 24.36 -35.41 13.81
CA VAL A 476 24.43 -36.30 12.65
C VAL A 476 25.35 -37.48 12.96
N TYR A 477 24.81 -38.69 12.85
CA TYR A 477 25.51 -39.92 13.20
C TYR A 477 25.58 -40.87 11.99
N LEU A 478 26.78 -41.14 11.49
CA LEU A 478 27.03 -42.13 10.45
C LEU A 478 27.95 -43.26 10.99
N PRO A 479 27.42 -44.47 11.25
CA PRO A 479 28.20 -45.59 11.80
C PRO A 479 29.48 -45.90 11.02
N ILE A 480 29.48 -45.70 9.70
CA ILE A 480 30.62 -45.99 8.84
C ILE A 480 31.82 -45.06 9.10
N VAL A 481 31.54 -43.85 9.61
CA VAL A 481 32.54 -42.83 9.95
C VAL A 481 33.14 -43.04 11.35
N GLU A 482 32.42 -43.66 12.29
CA GLU A 482 32.95 -43.92 13.63
C GLU A 482 34.16 -44.86 13.64
N ASN A 483 34.26 -45.71 12.63
CA ASN A 483 35.36 -46.65 12.48
C ASN A 483 36.66 -46.02 11.95
N LEU A 484 36.66 -44.70 11.67
CA LEU A 484 37.88 -43.98 11.29
C LEU A 484 38.87 -44.00 12.46
N THR A 485 39.97 -44.73 12.31
CA THR A 485 41.04 -44.81 13.30
C THR A 485 41.97 -43.60 13.27
N ASP A 486 42.04 -42.92 12.12
CA ASP A 486 42.84 -41.72 11.93
C ASP A 486 42.20 -40.52 12.66
N ASN A 487 42.98 -39.87 13.54
CA ASN A 487 42.47 -38.77 14.36
C ASN A 487 42.18 -37.50 13.53
N LEU A 488 42.93 -37.24 12.47
CA LEU A 488 42.75 -36.08 11.60
C LEU A 488 41.47 -36.25 10.77
N ALA A 489 41.30 -37.43 10.15
CA ALA A 489 40.08 -37.79 9.42
C ALA A 489 38.82 -37.75 10.31
N ARG A 490 38.91 -38.28 11.54
CA ARG A 490 37.81 -38.23 12.51
C ARG A 490 37.45 -36.78 12.88
N ASN A 491 38.46 -35.95 13.16
CA ASN A 491 38.25 -34.56 13.54
C ASN A 491 37.61 -33.74 12.41
N VAL A 492 38.06 -33.92 11.16
CA VAL A 492 37.45 -33.26 9.99
C VAL A 492 36.01 -33.68 9.84
N THR A 493 35.73 -34.97 9.94
CA THR A 493 34.36 -35.47 9.75
C THR A 493 33.42 -34.97 10.85
N MET A 494 33.86 -34.99 12.10
CA MET A 494 33.09 -34.42 13.22
C MET A 494 32.79 -32.94 12.99
N THR A 495 33.79 -32.14 12.60
CA THR A 495 33.59 -30.73 12.30
C THR A 495 32.60 -30.51 11.15
N ALA A 496 32.63 -31.36 10.11
CA ALA A 496 31.69 -31.27 8.98
C ALA A 496 30.24 -31.58 9.40
N PHE A 497 30.04 -32.54 10.32
CA PHE A 497 28.72 -32.87 10.86
C PHE A 497 28.22 -31.84 11.88
N ASP A 498 29.10 -31.27 12.69
CA ASP A 498 28.76 -30.11 13.53
C ASP A 498 28.32 -28.94 12.64
N LEU A 499 29.04 -28.67 11.55
CA LEU A 499 28.69 -27.65 10.57
C LEU A 499 27.30 -27.88 9.97
N LEU A 500 27.01 -29.09 9.48
CA LEU A 500 25.69 -29.47 8.97
C LEU A 500 24.59 -29.26 10.02
N SER A 501 24.81 -29.71 11.25
CA SER A 501 23.86 -29.59 12.37
C SER A 501 23.44 -28.13 12.63
N PHE A 502 24.41 -27.22 12.65
CA PHE A 502 24.15 -25.80 12.85
C PHE A 502 23.55 -25.12 11.61
N ALA A 503 23.98 -25.52 10.41
CA ALA A 503 23.39 -25.04 9.16
C ALA A 503 21.90 -25.38 9.10
N GLU A 504 21.51 -26.63 9.42
CA GLU A 504 20.11 -27.06 9.47
C GLU A 504 19.29 -26.25 10.47
N ALA A 505 19.79 -26.09 11.71
CA ALA A 505 19.11 -25.29 12.71
C ALA A 505 18.94 -23.83 12.28
N ARG A 506 19.93 -23.24 11.60
CA ARG A 506 19.85 -21.89 11.04
C ARG A 506 18.77 -21.80 9.96
N LYS A 507 18.79 -22.71 8.99
CA LYS A 507 17.85 -22.75 7.86
C LYS A 507 16.40 -22.92 8.31
N VAL A 508 16.15 -23.85 9.24
CA VAL A 508 14.83 -24.04 9.84
C VAL A 508 14.39 -22.80 10.62
N SER A 509 15.26 -22.20 11.43
CA SER A 509 14.94 -20.97 12.16
C SER A 509 14.61 -19.82 11.22
N TYR A 510 15.31 -19.71 10.08
CA TYR A 510 15.04 -18.68 9.08
C TYR A 510 13.71 -18.89 8.37
N ALA A 511 13.41 -20.11 7.91
CA ALA A 511 12.11 -20.43 7.33
C ALA A 511 10.96 -20.11 8.32
N ARG A 512 11.17 -20.41 9.61
CA ARG A 512 10.23 -20.08 10.70
C ARG A 512 10.11 -18.58 10.96
N TYR A 513 11.20 -17.83 10.83
CA TYR A 513 11.17 -16.37 10.88
C TYR A 513 10.22 -15.82 9.81
N LEU A 514 10.35 -16.27 8.56
CA LEU A 514 9.44 -15.87 7.47
C LEU A 514 7.99 -16.26 7.77
N GLY A 515 7.75 -17.51 8.23
CA GLY A 515 6.41 -17.96 8.61
C GLY A 515 5.76 -17.14 9.74
N ALA A 516 6.56 -16.65 10.70
CA ALA A 516 6.09 -15.78 11.76
C ALA A 516 5.74 -14.36 11.27
N ILE A 517 6.53 -13.79 10.36
CA ILE A 517 6.25 -12.50 9.70
C ILE A 517 4.91 -12.58 8.96
N GLU A 518 4.73 -13.63 8.16
CA GLU A 518 3.50 -13.84 7.39
C GLU A 518 2.26 -14.06 8.25
N SER A 519 2.45 -14.64 9.44
CA SER A 519 1.37 -14.85 10.41
C SER A 519 1.12 -13.63 11.30
N ASN A 520 1.73 -12.49 10.99
CA ASN A 520 1.69 -11.25 11.78
C ASN A 520 2.02 -11.48 13.26
N SER A 521 3.07 -12.27 13.52
CA SER A 521 3.50 -12.66 14.86
C SER A 521 4.90 -12.11 15.17
N PRO A 522 5.03 -10.79 15.43
CA PRO A 522 6.33 -10.10 15.54
C PRO A 522 7.21 -10.65 16.66
N LYS A 523 6.62 -11.07 17.78
CA LYS A 523 7.35 -11.72 18.89
C LYS A 523 8.10 -12.97 18.43
N TRP A 524 7.41 -13.85 17.70
CA TRP A 524 8.03 -15.09 17.23
C TRP A 524 9.00 -14.85 16.08
N ALA A 525 8.73 -13.87 15.23
CA ALA A 525 9.69 -13.44 14.21
C ALA A 525 11.02 -13.01 14.86
N ALA A 526 10.97 -12.16 15.89
CA ALA A 526 12.18 -11.74 16.61
C ALA A 526 12.95 -12.90 17.25
N ILE A 527 12.24 -13.86 17.86
CA ILE A 527 12.85 -15.06 18.48
C ILE A 527 13.55 -15.93 17.42
N GLN A 528 12.87 -16.22 16.31
CA GLN A 528 13.41 -17.06 15.23
C GLN A 528 14.58 -16.38 14.51
N LEU A 529 14.53 -15.06 14.36
CA LEU A 529 15.64 -14.28 13.81
C LEU A 529 16.87 -14.32 14.74
N ALA A 530 16.67 -14.19 16.05
CA ALA A 530 17.77 -14.30 17.01
C ALA A 530 18.42 -15.69 16.97
N ALA A 531 17.61 -16.75 16.86
CA ALA A 531 18.10 -18.12 16.70
C ALA A 531 18.89 -18.28 15.38
N THR A 532 18.36 -17.75 14.27
CA THR A 532 19.03 -17.75 12.95
C THR A 532 20.42 -17.12 13.04
N ARG A 533 20.53 -15.94 13.68
CA ARG A 533 21.82 -15.24 13.83
C ARG A 533 22.79 -16.03 14.71
N TYR A 534 22.32 -16.56 15.83
CA TYR A 534 23.16 -17.38 16.71
C TYR A 534 23.71 -18.61 16.00
N TYR A 535 22.85 -19.37 15.31
CA TYR A 535 23.29 -20.54 14.55
C TYR A 535 24.19 -20.16 13.36
N GLY A 536 23.97 -19.00 12.73
CA GLY A 536 24.89 -18.47 11.72
C GLY A 536 26.30 -18.19 12.26
N GLU A 537 26.43 -17.63 13.45
CA GLU A 537 27.75 -17.46 14.08
C GLU A 537 28.42 -18.80 14.40
N MET A 538 27.65 -19.79 14.86
CA MET A 538 28.18 -21.14 15.07
C MET A 538 28.61 -21.79 13.75
N GLU A 539 27.81 -21.67 12.70
CA GLU A 539 28.11 -22.15 11.36
C GLU A 539 29.44 -21.55 10.87
N LYS A 540 29.65 -20.23 11.00
CA LYS A 540 30.92 -19.57 10.68
C LYS A 540 32.11 -20.16 11.45
N ILE A 541 31.97 -20.37 12.76
CA ILE A 541 33.03 -20.95 13.60
C ILE A 541 33.41 -22.35 13.12
N PHE A 542 32.43 -23.19 12.78
CA PHE A 542 32.69 -24.55 12.29
C PHE A 542 33.23 -24.57 10.85
N THR A 543 32.79 -23.65 9.98
CA THR A 543 33.36 -23.46 8.63
C THR A 543 34.83 -23.08 8.71
N GLU A 544 35.19 -22.12 9.56
CA GLU A 544 36.57 -21.69 9.82
C GLU A 544 37.42 -22.85 10.36
N LYS A 545 36.89 -23.58 11.34
CA LYS A 545 37.56 -24.76 11.91
C LYS A 545 37.79 -25.84 10.86
N LEU A 546 36.80 -26.10 9.99
CA LEU A 546 36.91 -27.06 8.90
C LEU A 546 37.97 -26.61 7.90
N ARG A 547 38.00 -25.31 7.55
CA ARG A 547 39.02 -24.73 6.66
C ARG A 547 40.43 -24.97 7.18
N MET A 548 40.71 -24.61 8.45
CA MET A 548 42.02 -24.84 9.06
C MET A 548 42.43 -26.31 9.08
N GLN A 549 41.48 -27.22 9.34
CA GLN A 549 41.76 -28.66 9.34
C GLN A 549 42.06 -29.19 7.93
N LEU A 550 41.31 -28.74 6.92
CA LEU A 550 41.51 -29.14 5.53
C LEU A 550 42.76 -28.53 4.92
N GLU A 551 43.17 -27.32 5.31
CA GLU A 551 44.42 -26.68 4.87
C GLU A 551 45.63 -27.60 5.14
N GLY A 552 45.74 -28.11 6.36
CA GLY A 552 46.81 -29.05 6.72
C GLY A 552 46.75 -30.39 5.98
N ILE A 553 45.57 -30.88 5.62
CA ILE A 553 45.41 -32.11 4.81
C ILE A 553 45.79 -31.85 3.34
N LEU A 554 45.40 -30.71 2.81
CA LEU A 554 45.62 -30.35 1.40
C LEU A 554 47.10 -30.14 1.11
N GLU A 555 47.90 -29.68 2.07
CA GLU A 555 49.37 -29.66 1.95
C GLU A 555 49.98 -31.05 1.72
N MET A 556 49.31 -32.11 2.18
CA MET A 556 49.74 -33.50 2.01
C MET A 556 49.21 -34.14 0.71
N LEU A 557 48.24 -33.52 0.05
CA LEU A 557 47.57 -34.07 -1.11
C LEU A 557 48.31 -33.65 -2.40
N PRO A 558 48.83 -34.59 -3.21
CA PRO A 558 49.46 -34.23 -4.48
C PRO A 558 48.40 -33.68 -5.44
N SER A 559 48.78 -32.71 -6.29
CA SER A 559 47.93 -32.33 -7.42
C SER A 559 47.88 -33.48 -8.45
N PRO A 560 46.68 -33.97 -8.83
CA PRO A 560 46.55 -35.08 -9.78
C PRO A 560 47.20 -34.81 -11.14
N THR A 561 47.97 -35.77 -11.65
CA THR A 561 48.44 -35.76 -13.04
C THR A 561 47.31 -36.11 -14.02
N ASP A 562 47.52 -35.90 -15.32
CA ASP A 562 46.53 -36.31 -16.34
C ASP A 562 46.28 -37.83 -16.33
N ASP A 563 47.32 -38.61 -16.02
CA ASP A 563 47.22 -40.07 -15.90
C ASP A 563 46.43 -40.47 -14.64
N ASP A 564 46.61 -39.74 -13.53
CA ASP A 564 45.83 -39.94 -12.30
C ASP A 564 44.34 -39.68 -12.53
N VAL A 565 44.02 -38.56 -13.19
CA VAL A 565 42.61 -38.22 -13.53
C VAL A 565 42.02 -39.25 -14.49
N LYS A 566 42.81 -39.73 -15.46
CA LYS A 566 42.36 -40.81 -16.33
C LYS A 566 42.07 -42.09 -15.54
N ALA A 567 42.94 -42.47 -14.61
CA ALA A 567 42.73 -43.64 -13.76
C ALA A 567 41.46 -43.51 -12.90
N ILE A 568 41.18 -42.31 -12.35
CA ILE A 568 39.94 -42.02 -11.63
C ILE A 568 38.73 -42.20 -12.54
N LYS A 569 38.74 -41.61 -13.74
CA LYS A 569 37.62 -41.73 -14.68
C LYS A 569 37.41 -43.17 -15.17
N ASP A 570 38.48 -43.91 -15.43
CA ASP A 570 38.40 -45.31 -15.81
C ASP A 570 37.77 -46.14 -14.67
N MET A 571 38.19 -45.92 -13.41
CA MET A 571 37.58 -46.54 -12.22
C MET A 571 36.09 -46.21 -12.10
N LEU A 572 35.72 -44.93 -12.21
CA LEU A 572 34.31 -44.51 -12.14
C LEU A 572 33.46 -45.13 -13.25
N ALA A 573 33.99 -45.26 -14.47
CA ALA A 573 33.28 -45.86 -15.58
C ALA A 573 33.08 -47.37 -15.44
N THR A 574 33.99 -48.07 -14.74
CA THR A 574 33.91 -49.53 -14.58
C THR A 574 33.25 -49.97 -13.29
N GLU A 575 33.48 -49.25 -12.20
CA GLU A 575 33.11 -49.64 -10.83
C GLU A 575 32.09 -48.69 -10.19
N GLY A 576 31.89 -47.49 -10.73
CA GLY A 576 31.06 -46.44 -10.14
C GLY A 576 31.78 -45.69 -9.01
N LEU A 577 31.02 -44.96 -8.20
CA LEU A 577 31.57 -44.29 -7.00
C LEU A 577 32.08 -45.34 -5.99
N PRO A 578 33.14 -45.03 -5.22
CA PRO A 578 33.63 -45.88 -4.13
C PRO A 578 32.52 -46.29 -3.14
N ASP A 579 32.53 -47.55 -2.70
CA ASP A 579 31.50 -48.10 -1.80
C ASP A 579 31.27 -47.25 -0.53
N ILE A 580 32.35 -46.71 0.05
CA ILE A 580 32.31 -45.83 1.21
C ILE A 580 31.53 -44.53 0.94
N GLU A 581 31.67 -43.96 -0.25
CA GLU A 581 30.97 -42.75 -0.67
C GLU A 581 29.48 -43.05 -0.90
N VAL A 582 29.20 -44.15 -1.61
CA VAL A 582 27.83 -44.66 -1.84
C VAL A 582 27.10 -44.91 -0.51
N ASP A 583 27.77 -45.52 0.47
CA ASP A 583 27.19 -45.82 1.77
C ASP A 583 26.90 -44.57 2.60
N ILE A 584 27.79 -43.55 2.54
CA ILE A 584 27.56 -42.25 3.18
C ILE A 584 26.35 -41.56 2.54
N LEU A 585 26.32 -41.45 1.22
CA LEU A 585 25.24 -40.79 0.48
C LEU A 585 23.88 -41.47 0.76
N ARG A 586 23.83 -42.81 0.76
CA ARG A 586 22.59 -43.55 1.07
C ARG A 586 22.11 -43.34 2.50
N GLN A 587 23.02 -43.28 3.47
CA GLN A 587 22.64 -43.01 4.87
C GLN A 587 22.11 -41.59 5.07
N LEU A 588 22.54 -40.65 4.21
CA LEU A 588 22.03 -39.28 4.17
C LEU A 588 20.77 -39.13 3.31
N GLY A 589 20.27 -40.21 2.70
CA GLY A 589 18.98 -40.23 1.99
C GLY A 589 19.07 -40.09 0.46
N TYR A 590 20.26 -40.00 -0.13
CA TYR A 590 20.42 -39.88 -1.57
C TYR A 590 20.02 -41.18 -2.30
N THR A 591 19.30 -41.00 -3.41
CA THR A 591 18.76 -42.10 -4.20
C THR A 591 19.81 -42.69 -5.15
N ASN A 592 19.52 -43.86 -5.72
CA ASN A 592 20.38 -44.40 -6.79
C ASN A 592 20.44 -43.47 -8.02
N GLN A 593 19.40 -42.67 -8.27
CA GLN A 593 19.42 -41.72 -9.38
C GLN A 593 20.40 -40.57 -9.08
N ASP A 594 20.40 -40.02 -7.87
CA ASP A 594 21.34 -38.97 -7.46
C ASP A 594 22.79 -39.45 -7.56
N ILE A 595 23.05 -40.70 -7.13
CA ILE A 595 24.36 -41.34 -7.23
C ILE A 595 24.80 -41.50 -8.69
N ASN A 596 23.88 -41.87 -9.59
CA ASN A 596 24.18 -41.97 -11.02
C ASN A 596 24.46 -40.58 -11.62
N ASP A 597 23.65 -39.57 -11.29
CA ASP A 597 23.83 -38.21 -11.78
C ASP A 597 25.20 -37.64 -11.32
N LEU A 598 25.61 -37.95 -10.09
CA LEU A 598 26.92 -37.57 -9.56
C LEU A 598 28.06 -38.32 -10.28
N THR A 599 27.89 -39.62 -10.55
CA THR A 599 28.87 -40.40 -11.32
C THR A 599 29.05 -39.84 -12.73
N ASP A 600 27.94 -39.58 -13.42
CA ASP A 600 27.92 -39.01 -14.77
C ASP A 600 28.60 -37.63 -14.79
N PHE A 601 28.34 -36.78 -13.80
CA PHE A 601 29.02 -35.49 -13.65
C PHE A 601 30.54 -35.63 -13.61
N TYR A 602 31.09 -36.54 -12.80
CA TYR A 602 32.54 -36.74 -12.71
C TYR A 602 33.15 -37.32 -13.99
N LEU A 603 32.41 -38.15 -14.71
CA LEU A 603 32.82 -38.63 -16.03
C LEU A 603 32.89 -37.50 -17.04
N ASP A 604 31.96 -36.54 -16.99
CA ASP A 604 31.81 -35.47 -17.96
C ASP A 604 32.71 -34.24 -17.69
N VAL A 605 33.01 -33.91 -16.43
CA VAL A 605 33.80 -32.70 -16.09
C VAL A 605 35.23 -32.76 -16.64
N ASN A 606 35.80 -31.59 -16.95
CA ASN A 606 37.14 -31.49 -17.53
C ASN A 606 38.26 -31.86 -16.53
N THR A 607 39.44 -32.19 -17.05
CA THR A 607 40.60 -32.59 -16.22
C THR A 607 41.02 -31.50 -15.23
N SER A 608 40.87 -30.22 -15.58
CA SER A 608 41.18 -29.10 -14.66
C SER A 608 40.30 -29.10 -13.41
N PHE A 609 39.08 -29.66 -13.47
CA PHE A 609 38.21 -29.75 -12.29
C PHE A 609 38.86 -30.56 -11.16
N TYR A 610 39.66 -31.58 -11.49
CA TYR A 610 40.35 -32.45 -10.54
C TYR A 610 41.68 -31.86 -10.01
N LYS A 611 42.32 -30.96 -10.76
CA LYS A 611 43.71 -30.56 -10.53
C LYS A 611 43.92 -29.56 -9.39
N ASN A 612 42.85 -28.93 -8.88
CA ASN A 612 42.94 -27.87 -7.88
C ASN A 612 42.13 -28.21 -6.62
N PRO A 613 42.62 -29.11 -5.76
CA PRO A 613 41.94 -29.46 -4.50
C PRO A 613 41.93 -28.29 -3.50
N SER A 614 42.90 -27.37 -3.60
CA SER A 614 42.99 -26.16 -2.76
C SER A 614 41.82 -25.19 -2.94
N SER A 615 41.03 -25.30 -4.03
CA SER A 615 39.82 -24.48 -4.21
C SER A 615 38.77 -24.70 -3.11
N ILE A 616 38.85 -25.81 -2.37
CA ILE A 616 38.01 -26.07 -1.19
C ILE A 616 38.15 -24.95 -0.14
N LEU A 617 39.37 -24.47 0.10
CA LEU A 617 39.61 -23.44 1.13
C LEU A 617 38.94 -22.12 0.74
N TYR A 618 39.07 -21.74 -0.52
CA TYR A 618 38.42 -20.56 -1.09
C TYR A 618 36.89 -20.67 -1.05
N LEU A 619 36.32 -21.84 -1.36
CA LEU A 619 34.87 -22.06 -1.24
C LEU A 619 34.35 -21.94 0.21
N LEU A 620 35.14 -22.38 1.20
CA LEU A 620 34.81 -22.22 2.62
C LEU A 620 34.89 -20.75 3.08
N GLU A 621 35.86 -19.99 2.57
CA GLU A 621 35.92 -18.53 2.78
C GLU A 621 34.68 -17.85 2.20
N ASN A 622 34.27 -18.25 0.99
CA ASN A 622 33.10 -17.69 0.34
C ASN A 622 31.80 -18.01 1.06
N MET A 623 31.67 -19.25 1.55
CA MET A 623 30.55 -19.64 2.39
C MET A 623 30.48 -18.80 3.67
N THR A 624 31.63 -18.54 4.32
CA THR A 624 31.70 -17.69 5.52
C THR A 624 31.20 -16.27 5.24
N ALA A 625 31.64 -15.67 4.12
CA ALA A 625 31.21 -14.33 3.71
C ALA A 625 29.69 -14.28 3.42
N LEU A 626 29.14 -15.28 2.74
CA LEU A 626 27.70 -15.35 2.44
C LEU A 626 26.85 -15.50 3.70
N ILE A 627 27.29 -16.32 4.67
CA ILE A 627 26.60 -16.44 5.96
C ILE A 627 26.52 -15.06 6.64
N GLU A 628 27.61 -14.29 6.63
CA GLU A 628 27.67 -12.95 7.21
C GLU A 628 26.74 -11.95 6.49
N THR A 629 26.77 -11.93 5.15
CA THR A 629 25.86 -11.08 4.37
C THR A 629 24.41 -11.44 4.63
N SER A 630 24.06 -12.74 4.61
CA SER A 630 22.69 -13.19 4.85
C SER A 630 22.18 -12.74 6.23
N ASN A 631 23.00 -12.78 7.28
CA ASN A 631 22.65 -12.28 8.62
C ASN A 631 22.37 -10.77 8.63
N ASN A 632 23.13 -9.98 7.85
CA ASN A 632 22.96 -8.52 7.73
C ASN A 632 21.71 -8.12 6.94
N LEU A 633 21.28 -8.96 5.99
CA LEU A 633 20.08 -8.73 5.18
C LEU A 633 18.77 -9.08 5.89
N LEU A 634 18.83 -9.55 7.13
CA LEU A 634 17.66 -9.84 7.98
C LEU A 634 17.42 -8.74 9.03
N PRO A 635 16.96 -7.53 8.67
CA PRO A 635 16.51 -6.57 9.67
C PRO A 635 15.14 -7.01 10.24
N PRO A 636 14.88 -6.78 11.53
CA PRO A 636 13.52 -6.84 12.03
C PRO A 636 12.70 -5.73 11.39
N LEU A 637 11.55 -6.06 10.82
CA LEU A 637 10.47 -5.07 10.67
C LEU A 637 9.68 -5.06 11.98
N LEU A 638 10.19 -4.30 12.95
CA LEU A 638 9.39 -3.89 14.10
C LEU A 638 8.48 -2.76 13.62
N TYR A 639 7.27 -3.11 13.19
CA TYR A 639 6.31 -2.13 12.70
C TYR A 639 5.69 -1.23 13.80
N ASP A 640 6.06 -1.36 15.08
CA ASP A 640 5.30 -0.69 16.16
C ASP A 640 6.11 -0.14 17.35
N GLU A 641 7.45 -0.12 17.33
CA GLU A 641 8.17 0.68 18.34
C GLU A 641 8.33 2.10 17.82
N LEU A 642 7.52 3.02 18.36
CA LEU A 642 7.66 4.47 18.16
C LEU A 642 9.11 4.86 18.42
N ILE A 643 9.83 5.25 17.36
CA ILE A 643 11.11 5.92 17.49
C ILE A 643 10.81 7.28 18.12
N GLN A 644 11.33 7.53 19.32
CA GLN A 644 11.22 8.85 19.94
C GLN A 644 12.12 9.82 19.17
N THR A 645 11.55 10.97 18.79
CA THR A 645 12.26 12.05 18.11
C THR A 645 12.09 13.33 18.90
N ASN A 646 13.15 14.11 19.03
CA ASN A 646 13.08 15.47 19.53
C ASN A 646 13.08 16.45 18.34
N ILE A 647 12.63 17.67 18.59
CA ILE A 647 12.65 18.74 17.60
C ILE A 647 13.34 19.94 18.23
N ASP A 648 14.55 20.25 17.76
CA ASP A 648 15.20 21.54 18.05
C ASP A 648 14.87 22.56 16.97
N VAL A 649 14.88 23.85 17.35
CA VAL A 649 14.48 24.95 16.49
C VAL A 649 15.50 26.08 16.57
N ASN A 650 16.03 26.49 15.41
CA ASN A 650 16.96 27.60 15.29
C ASN A 650 16.45 28.69 14.30
N PRO A 651 16.30 29.96 14.73
CA PRO A 651 16.45 30.42 16.10
C PRO A 651 15.20 30.14 16.95
N HIS A 652 15.40 29.71 18.20
CA HIS A 652 14.32 29.49 19.16
C HIS A 652 13.60 30.80 19.59
N ILE A 653 14.22 31.97 19.35
CA ILE A 653 13.66 33.30 19.58
C ILE A 653 13.97 34.18 18.38
N ILE A 654 12.95 34.87 17.86
CA ILE A 654 13.08 35.81 16.74
C ILE A 654 13.10 37.25 17.28
N ASP A 655 14.12 38.02 16.90
CA ASP A 655 14.13 39.47 17.08
C ASP A 655 13.33 40.13 15.95
N ALA A 656 12.26 40.84 16.29
CA ALA A 656 11.40 41.51 15.32
C ALA A 656 12.11 42.61 14.52
N ASP A 657 13.19 43.18 15.06
CA ASP A 657 14.00 44.20 14.38
C ASP A 657 15.08 43.58 13.48
N ASN A 658 15.35 42.28 13.60
CA ASN A 658 16.35 41.53 12.84
C ASN A 658 15.84 40.11 12.51
N VAL A 659 14.79 40.03 11.69
CA VAL A 659 14.18 38.75 11.30
C VAL A 659 15.17 37.93 10.45
N PRO A 660 15.47 36.68 10.81
CA PRO A 660 16.30 35.80 9.99
C PRO A 660 15.60 35.47 8.66
N GLU A 661 16.34 34.99 7.66
CA GLU A 661 15.71 34.57 6.40
C GLU A 661 14.88 33.29 6.59
N TYR A 662 15.35 32.40 7.45
CA TYR A 662 14.78 31.07 7.67
C TYR A 662 14.63 30.73 9.14
N ILE A 663 13.73 29.79 9.41
CA ILE A 663 13.67 29.04 10.66
C ILE A 663 13.91 27.57 10.34
N ASP A 664 14.90 27.01 10.99
CA ASP A 664 15.35 25.64 10.82
C ASP A 664 14.83 24.80 11.99
N PHE A 665 14.23 23.66 11.67
CA PHE A 665 13.78 22.64 12.61
C PHE A 665 14.63 21.39 12.39
N TYR A 666 15.27 20.90 13.44
CA TYR A 666 16.11 19.70 13.43
C TYR A 666 15.33 18.58 14.11
N ILE A 667 14.90 17.60 13.33
CA ILE A 667 14.20 16.42 13.85
C ILE A 667 15.26 15.41 14.25
N GLU A 668 15.65 15.41 15.52
CA GLU A 668 16.71 14.59 16.08
C GLU A 668 16.23 13.18 16.41
N PHE A 669 17.11 12.20 16.18
CA PHE A 669 16.89 10.80 16.50
C PHE A 669 17.92 10.30 17.51
N ASP A 670 17.46 9.67 18.60
CA ASP A 670 18.34 9.14 19.65
C ASP A 670 19.24 7.98 19.14
N ASP A 671 18.77 7.19 18.16
CA ASP A 671 19.53 6.14 17.49
C ASP A 671 18.95 5.82 16.09
N ILE A 672 19.71 6.08 15.02
CA ILE A 672 19.33 5.76 13.63
C ILE A 672 20.05 4.55 13.06
N SER A 673 20.90 3.87 13.84
CA SER A 673 21.73 2.76 13.34
C SER A 673 20.92 1.58 12.77
N ALA A 674 19.64 1.50 13.14
CA ALA A 674 18.68 0.51 12.65
C ALA A 674 17.73 1.03 11.54
N ILE A 675 17.73 2.34 11.24
CA ILE A 675 16.82 2.95 10.27
C ILE A 675 17.39 2.81 8.86
N ARG A 676 16.65 2.14 7.98
CA ARG A 676 17.06 1.90 6.57
C ARG A 676 16.62 2.98 5.59
N GLY A 677 15.75 3.89 6.04
CA GLY A 677 15.26 5.02 5.27
C GLY A 677 14.22 5.80 6.07
N VAL A 678 14.18 7.11 5.91
CA VAL A 678 13.15 7.98 6.50
C VAL A 678 12.40 8.66 5.37
N SER A 679 11.07 8.66 5.44
CA SER A 679 10.21 9.40 4.52
C SER A 679 9.27 10.28 5.32
N ILE A 680 9.26 11.58 5.02
CA ILE A 680 8.32 12.53 5.59
C ILE A 680 7.07 12.56 4.72
N ASN A 681 6.02 11.88 5.17
CA ASN A 681 4.73 11.83 4.46
C ASN A 681 4.03 13.20 4.42
N SER A 682 4.19 14.01 5.48
CA SER A 682 3.69 15.38 5.54
C SER A 682 4.44 16.18 6.61
N CYS A 683 4.85 17.41 6.27
CA CYS A 683 5.37 18.37 7.24
C CYS A 683 4.76 19.73 6.94
N LYS A 684 4.17 20.37 7.97
CA LYS A 684 3.59 21.70 7.87
C LYS A 684 3.75 22.46 9.17
N LEU A 685 3.98 23.76 9.07
CA LEU A 685 3.90 24.65 10.21
C LEU A 685 2.44 25.07 10.42
N ASN A 686 1.92 24.87 11.65
CA ASN A 686 0.53 25.12 12.03
C ASN A 686 -0.50 24.52 11.05
N ASP A 687 -0.21 23.35 10.48
CA ASP A 687 -1.02 22.63 9.47
C ASP A 687 -1.26 23.37 8.14
N ILE A 688 -0.66 24.53 7.94
CA ILE A 688 -0.97 25.43 6.82
C ILE A 688 0.21 25.60 5.87
N ILE A 689 1.41 25.81 6.41
CA ILE A 689 2.56 26.31 5.66
C ILE A 689 3.48 25.15 5.33
N ASN A 690 3.84 25.00 4.05
CA ASN A 690 4.78 23.95 3.63
C ASN A 690 6.23 24.42 3.82
N PRO A 691 7.16 23.51 4.14
CA PRO A 691 8.58 23.85 4.21
C PRO A 691 9.12 24.20 2.82
N VAL A 692 10.14 25.06 2.81
CA VAL A 692 10.89 25.41 1.58
C VAL A 692 12.00 24.42 1.29
N TYR A 693 12.44 23.67 2.29
CA TYR A 693 13.47 22.65 2.15
C TYR A 693 13.33 21.57 3.23
N ILE A 694 13.63 20.33 2.85
CA ILE A 694 13.76 19.17 3.73
C ILE A 694 15.03 18.45 3.29
N SER A 695 15.90 18.05 4.21
CA SER A 695 17.08 17.26 3.87
C SER A 695 16.68 15.87 3.34
N GLU A 696 17.36 15.40 2.29
CA GLU A 696 17.06 14.11 1.66
C GLU A 696 17.53 12.91 2.51
N THR A 697 18.51 13.14 3.40
CA THR A 697 19.08 12.12 4.27
C THR A 697 19.30 12.68 5.69
N PRO A 698 19.22 11.83 6.73
CA PRO A 698 19.62 12.20 8.08
C PRO A 698 21.12 12.54 8.14
N GLY A 699 21.48 13.60 8.84
CA GLY A 699 22.86 14.07 9.03
C GLY A 699 22.94 15.00 10.23
N ASP A 700 24.14 15.41 10.65
CA ASP A 700 24.35 16.34 11.77
C ASP A 700 24.33 17.79 11.23
N HIS A 701 23.13 18.36 11.07
CA HIS A 701 22.93 19.67 10.44
C HIS A 701 23.06 20.83 11.42
N ASP A 702 22.82 20.62 12.72
CA ASP A 702 22.98 21.64 13.76
C ASP A 702 24.32 21.56 14.52
N GLY A 703 25.07 20.46 14.35
CA GLY A 703 26.40 20.28 14.91
C GLY A 703 26.42 19.74 16.34
N ASP A 704 25.32 19.16 16.82
CA ASP A 704 25.20 18.59 18.16
C ASP A 704 25.70 17.12 18.26
N SER A 705 26.13 16.54 17.13
CA SER A 705 26.57 15.15 16.98
C SER A 705 25.46 14.09 17.06
N LEU A 706 24.20 14.49 17.03
CA LEU A 706 23.06 13.64 16.76
C LEU A 706 22.67 13.78 15.29
N PRO A 707 22.30 12.68 14.62
CA PRO A 707 21.78 12.76 13.26
C PRO A 707 20.33 13.25 13.29
N ASP A 708 20.06 14.27 12.48
CA ASP A 708 18.78 14.95 12.36
C ASP A 708 18.30 15.05 10.90
N ILE A 709 17.01 15.33 10.73
CA ILE A 709 16.46 15.83 9.47
C ILE A 709 16.22 17.33 9.61
N LEU A 710 16.86 18.10 8.73
CA LEU A 710 16.64 19.54 8.62
C LEU A 710 15.37 19.83 7.83
N VAL A 711 14.44 20.56 8.46
CA VAL A 711 13.26 21.15 7.82
C VAL A 711 13.32 22.67 7.93
N ARG A 712 13.19 23.36 6.80
CA ARG A 712 13.32 24.82 6.73
C ARG A 712 12.02 25.50 6.32
N PHE A 713 11.66 26.57 7.02
CA PHE A 713 10.56 27.48 6.67
C PHE A 713 11.09 28.90 6.43
N ASN A 714 10.43 29.71 5.60
CA ASN A 714 10.77 31.13 5.55
C ASN A 714 10.28 31.79 6.83
N ALA A 715 11.11 32.61 7.46
CA ALA A 715 10.67 33.35 8.64
C ALA A 715 9.57 34.37 8.31
N SER A 716 9.43 34.79 7.04
CA SER A 716 8.35 35.68 6.59
C SER A 716 6.96 35.05 6.61
N ASP A 717 6.88 33.72 6.68
CA ASP A 717 5.62 32.98 6.69
C ASP A 717 5.03 32.84 8.11
N ILE A 718 5.78 33.27 9.14
CA ILE A 718 5.48 33.18 10.59
C ILE A 718 5.23 34.58 11.13
#